data_AF-G5C8Y5-F1
#
_entry.id   AF-G5C8Y5-F1
#
_cell.length_a   1.000
_cell.length_b   1.000
_cell.length_c   1.000
_cell.angle_alpha   90.00
_cell.angle_beta   90.00
_cell.angle_gamma   90.00
#
_symmetry.space_group_name_H-M   'P 1'
#
loop_
_entity.id
_entity.type
_entity.pdbx_description
1 polymer ?
#
loop_
_entity_poly.entity_id
_entity_poly.type
_entity_poly.pdbx_seq_one_letter_code
_entity_poly.pdbx_strand_id
1 'polypeptide(L)'
;MSVPDYMQCAEDHQTLLVVVQPVGIVSEENFFRIYKRICSVSQLSMRDSQRALFIRYRHHYPPENNEWGDFQTHRKVVGLITITDCFSAKDWPQTFEKFHVQKEIYGSTLYDSRLFVFGLQGEVAEQPRPDVAFYPSYEDCDSVEKCIEDFIESLFIVLESKRLDRATDKSGDKIPLLCVPFEKKDFVGLDTDSRHYKKRCQGRMRKHVGDLCLQAGMLQDSLVHYHMSVELLRSVNDFLWLGAALEGLCSASVIYHYPGGTGGKTGARRLQGSSSCCDIDQGLWVGTGPSRWTHGYLSGHPNSAVQTLMDVLVASLLGRNRFTAPRNSALTTNGINPDTSAEIGRAKNCLSPEDIIDKYKEAISYYSKYKNAGVIELEACVKAVRVLAIQKRSMEASEFLQNAVYINLRQLSEEEKIQRYSILSELYELIGFHRKSAFFKRVAAMQCVAPSISEPGWRACYKLLLETLPGYSLSLDPKDFNKGTHRGWAAVQMRLLHELVYASRRMGNPALSVRHLSFLLQTMLDFLSDQEKKDVTQSLENYTSKCPGTMELLTLPDGLMLPPVPFTKLPIVKILVGLDPHLPLQYTAKNKDPSHEVIMKIRCGNRSQQVPIRLTLISANPGPGASSAVLEDKAVWTSVIWLTQPHRKNV
;
A
#
# COMPACT_ATOMS: atom_id res chain seq x y z
N MET A 1 15.29 9.16 11.71
CA MET A 1 14.38 8.63 10.70
C MET A 1 13.09 8.28 11.40
N SER A 2 12.03 8.99 11.06
CA SER A 2 10.71 8.86 11.65
C SER A 2 9.89 7.78 10.94
N VAL A 3 9.93 7.75 9.60
CA VAL A 3 9.02 6.94 8.78
C VAL A 3 9.77 6.03 7.79
N PRO A 4 9.44 4.73 7.71
CA PRO A 4 9.96 3.83 6.66
C PRO A 4 9.43 4.15 5.27
N ASP A 5 10.32 4.15 4.27
CA ASP A 5 9.91 4.11 2.86
C ASP A 5 9.70 2.65 2.46
N TYR A 6 8.49 2.15 2.69
CA TYR A 6 8.09 0.79 2.30
C TYR A 6 8.19 0.51 0.79
N MET A 7 8.23 1.56 -0.02
CA MET A 7 8.38 1.44 -1.47
C MET A 7 9.84 1.31 -1.88
N GLN A 8 10.78 1.35 -0.94
CA GLN A 8 12.21 1.27 -1.21
C GLN A 8 12.64 -0.14 -1.65
N CYS A 9 13.38 -0.22 -2.75
CA CYS A 9 13.88 -1.48 -3.33
C CYS A 9 15.40 -1.47 -3.48
N ALA A 10 15.99 -2.59 -3.90
CA ALA A 10 17.44 -2.69 -4.11
C ALA A 10 17.93 -1.70 -5.17
N GLU A 11 17.14 -1.48 -6.22
CA GLU A 11 17.44 -0.59 -7.34
C GLU A 11 17.51 0.87 -6.90
N ASP A 12 16.85 1.25 -5.80
CA ASP A 12 16.97 2.63 -5.31
C ASP A 12 18.42 2.95 -4.92
N HIS A 13 19.24 1.96 -4.56
CA HIS A 13 20.66 2.17 -4.23
C HIS A 13 21.51 2.68 -5.41
N GLN A 14 21.08 2.48 -6.66
CA GLN A 14 21.74 3.05 -7.85
C GLN A 14 21.10 4.38 -8.32
N THR A 15 20.09 4.90 -7.61
CA THR A 15 19.39 6.11 -8.03
C THR A 15 19.92 7.38 -7.36
N LEU A 16 19.86 8.50 -8.08
CA LEU A 16 19.96 9.84 -7.50
C LEU A 16 18.57 10.35 -7.14
N LEU A 17 18.43 10.91 -5.93
CA LEU A 17 17.16 11.46 -5.45
C LEU A 17 17.02 12.93 -5.84
N VAL A 18 15.94 13.24 -6.55
CA VAL A 18 15.58 14.59 -6.97
C VAL A 18 14.21 14.95 -6.39
N VAL A 19 14.14 16.09 -5.71
CA VAL A 19 12.88 16.62 -5.17
C VAL A 19 12.29 17.60 -6.17
N VAL A 20 10.97 17.48 -6.44
CA VAL A 20 10.24 18.37 -7.33
C VAL A 20 9.15 19.11 -6.55
N GLN A 21 9.22 20.42 -6.44
CA GLN A 21 8.32 21.19 -5.58
C GLN A 21 7.66 22.37 -6.30
N PRO A 22 6.38 22.67 -6.05
CA PRO A 22 5.79 23.92 -6.49
C PRO A 22 6.31 25.08 -5.62
N VAL A 23 6.55 26.23 -6.25
CA VAL A 23 6.89 27.49 -5.56
C VAL A 23 5.84 28.53 -5.92
N GLY A 24 5.19 29.10 -4.91
CA GLY A 24 4.08 30.04 -5.12
C GLY A 24 2.75 29.32 -5.33
N ILE A 25 1.83 29.96 -6.07
CA ILE A 25 0.48 29.45 -6.32
C ILE A 25 0.50 28.75 -7.68
N VAL A 26 0.68 27.44 -7.67
CA VAL A 26 0.58 26.58 -8.86
C VAL A 26 -0.58 25.62 -8.64
N SER A 27 -1.50 25.53 -9.60
CA SER A 27 -2.61 24.57 -9.51
C SER A 27 -2.08 23.13 -9.51
N GLU A 28 -2.68 22.24 -8.72
CA GLU A 28 -2.28 20.82 -8.66
C GLU A 28 -2.27 20.14 -10.03
N GLU A 29 -3.27 20.44 -10.88
CA GLU A 29 -3.37 19.89 -12.24
C GLU A 29 -2.13 20.22 -13.08
N ASN A 30 -1.75 21.50 -13.14
CA ASN A 30 -0.56 21.95 -13.87
C ASN A 30 0.74 21.42 -13.25
N PHE A 31 0.84 21.40 -11.92
CA PHE A 31 2.01 20.82 -11.25
C PHE A 31 2.19 19.35 -11.63
N PHE A 32 1.15 18.53 -11.50
CA PHE A 32 1.24 17.10 -11.82
C PHE A 32 1.38 16.82 -13.31
N ARG A 33 0.88 17.70 -14.18
CA ARG A 33 1.15 17.65 -15.61
C ARG A 33 2.64 17.77 -15.91
N ILE A 34 3.32 18.78 -15.36
CA ILE A 34 4.76 18.97 -15.57
C ILE A 34 5.57 17.92 -14.80
N TYR A 35 5.17 17.56 -13.59
CA TYR A 35 5.80 16.49 -12.82
C TYR A 35 5.85 15.17 -13.60
N LYS A 36 4.77 14.80 -14.32
CA LYS A 36 4.75 13.62 -15.18
C LYS A 36 5.75 13.70 -16.33
N ARG A 37 5.89 14.88 -16.95
CA ARG A 37 6.89 15.12 -17.99
C ARG A 37 8.31 15.00 -17.46
N ILE A 38 8.60 15.61 -16.30
CA ILE A 38 9.90 15.46 -15.61
C ILE A 38 10.18 13.97 -15.33
N CYS A 39 9.21 13.24 -14.78
CA CYS A 39 9.37 11.83 -14.46
C CYS A 39 9.48 10.91 -15.69
N SER A 40 9.14 11.39 -16.89
CA SER A 40 9.33 10.62 -18.12
C SER A 40 10.81 10.42 -18.45
N VAL A 41 11.67 11.32 -17.98
CA VAL A 41 13.14 11.25 -18.09
C VAL A 41 13.73 10.74 -16.77
N SER A 42 13.52 9.47 -16.46
CA SER A 42 14.03 8.84 -15.22
C SER A 42 15.34 8.08 -15.39
N GLN A 43 15.82 7.96 -16.63
CA GLN A 43 17.05 7.27 -16.97
C GLN A 43 17.75 8.01 -18.11
N LEU A 44 19.06 8.24 -17.96
CA LEU A 44 19.88 8.85 -19.01
C LEU A 44 21.13 8.01 -19.27
N SER A 45 21.42 7.72 -20.53
CA SER A 45 22.68 7.08 -20.93
C SER A 45 23.75 8.15 -21.17
N MET A 46 24.84 8.06 -20.42
CA MET A 46 25.94 9.01 -20.51
C MET A 46 26.77 8.74 -21.77
N ARG A 47 26.78 9.72 -22.67
CA ARG A 47 27.35 9.65 -24.04
C ARG A 47 28.78 9.11 -24.07
N ASP A 48 29.57 9.39 -23.05
CA ASP A 48 31.01 9.05 -23.02
C ASP A 48 31.36 7.72 -22.32
N SER A 49 30.42 7.04 -21.67
CA SER A 49 30.77 5.94 -20.76
C SER A 49 29.94 4.67 -20.83
N GLN A 50 28.92 4.58 -21.70
CA GLN A 50 27.97 3.45 -21.75
C GLN A 50 27.28 3.17 -20.40
N ARG A 51 27.34 4.13 -19.46
CA ARG A 51 26.72 4.06 -18.15
C ARG A 51 25.34 4.69 -18.21
N ALA A 52 24.40 4.11 -17.47
CA ALA A 52 23.09 4.70 -17.27
C ALA A 52 23.01 5.30 -15.87
N LEU A 53 22.52 6.53 -15.80
CA LEU A 53 22.15 7.19 -14.55
C LEU A 53 20.66 7.05 -14.33
N PHE A 54 20.26 6.70 -13.11
CA PHE A 54 18.85 6.53 -12.75
C PHE A 54 18.42 7.61 -11.75
N ILE A 55 17.27 8.22 -12.01
CA ILE A 55 16.73 9.30 -11.19
C ILE A 55 15.44 8.86 -10.52
N ARG A 56 15.37 9.09 -9.21
CA ARG A 56 14.17 8.93 -8.42
C ARG A 56 13.60 10.30 -8.08
N TYR A 57 12.51 10.67 -8.74
CA TYR A 57 11.78 11.89 -8.44
C TYR A 57 10.81 11.69 -7.28
N ARG A 58 10.74 12.68 -6.39
CA ARG A 58 9.75 12.76 -5.30
C ARG A 58 9.20 14.17 -5.19
N HIS A 59 7.88 14.32 -5.18
CA HIS A 59 7.23 15.61 -4.91
C HIS A 59 6.99 15.86 -3.41
N HIS A 60 7.09 14.82 -2.60
CA HIS A 60 7.08 14.90 -1.14
C HIS A 60 8.22 14.05 -0.56
N TYR A 61 9.15 14.69 0.16
CA TYR A 61 10.28 14.02 0.80
C TYR A 61 10.63 14.66 2.15
N PRO A 62 10.49 13.92 3.27
CA PRO A 62 10.83 14.44 4.60
C PRO A 62 12.32 14.80 4.72
N PRO A 63 12.68 16.05 5.12
CA PRO A 63 14.08 16.46 5.29
C PRO A 63 14.87 15.59 6.29
N GLU A 64 14.21 15.02 7.30
CA GLU A 64 14.81 14.11 8.28
C GLU A 64 15.44 12.85 7.65
N ASN A 65 14.94 12.42 6.49
CA ASN A 65 15.49 11.29 5.76
C ASN A 65 16.80 11.67 5.05
N ASN A 66 16.96 12.95 4.67
CA ASN A 66 18.18 13.47 4.05
C ASN A 66 19.38 13.41 5.02
N GLU A 67 19.14 13.53 6.33
CA GLU A 67 20.21 13.44 7.35
C GLU A 67 20.89 12.07 7.41
N TRP A 68 20.25 11.04 6.84
CA TRP A 68 20.81 9.69 6.71
C TRP A 68 21.60 9.49 5.42
N GLY A 69 21.74 10.52 4.59
CA GLY A 69 22.39 10.47 3.29
C GLY A 69 23.86 10.06 3.32
N ASP A 70 24.60 10.34 4.39
CA ASP A 70 25.99 9.88 4.51
C ASP A 70 26.08 8.37 4.81
N PHE A 71 25.04 7.83 5.45
CA PHE A 71 24.90 6.40 5.75
C PHE A 71 24.29 5.61 4.61
N GLN A 72 23.37 6.20 3.83
CA GLN A 72 22.73 5.63 2.65
C GLN A 72 22.56 6.72 1.59
N THR A 73 23.48 6.82 0.62
CA THR A 73 23.53 7.96 -0.32
C THR A 73 22.30 8.11 -1.22
N HIS A 74 21.55 7.03 -1.47
CA HIS A 74 20.29 7.09 -2.21
C HIS A 74 19.15 7.81 -1.46
N ARG A 75 19.34 8.17 -0.18
CA ARG A 75 18.45 9.07 0.56
C ARG A 75 18.83 10.53 0.46
N LYS A 76 20.03 10.82 -0.05
CA LYS A 76 20.56 12.17 -0.13
C LYS A 76 19.87 12.89 -1.28
N VAL A 77 19.17 13.98 -0.96
CA VAL A 77 18.60 14.87 -1.98
C VAL A 77 19.77 15.58 -2.66
N VAL A 78 20.03 15.21 -3.91
CA VAL A 78 21.13 15.76 -4.71
C VAL A 78 20.64 16.72 -5.79
N GLY A 79 19.35 16.68 -6.14
CA GLY A 79 18.76 17.60 -7.09
C GLY A 79 17.47 18.23 -6.58
N LEU A 80 17.24 19.48 -6.95
CA LEU A 80 15.99 20.20 -6.69
C LEU A 80 15.45 20.78 -8.00
N ILE A 81 14.20 20.47 -8.33
CA ILE A 81 13.47 21.12 -9.41
C ILE A 81 12.28 21.86 -8.80
N THR A 82 12.14 23.14 -9.10
CA THR A 82 11.01 23.94 -8.66
C THR A 82 10.17 24.38 -9.85
N ILE A 83 8.85 24.39 -9.67
CA ILE A 83 7.88 24.78 -10.70
C ILE A 83 7.09 25.97 -10.17
N THR A 84 6.97 27.05 -10.96
CA THR A 84 6.28 28.27 -10.52
C THR A 84 5.52 28.94 -11.66
N ASP A 85 4.44 29.62 -11.28
CA ASP A 85 3.71 30.54 -12.14
C ASP A 85 4.20 31.97 -11.90
N CYS A 86 4.59 32.68 -12.95
CA CYS A 86 4.96 34.09 -12.88
C CYS A 86 4.52 34.81 -14.16
N PHE A 87 3.57 35.75 -14.06
CA PHE A 87 2.99 36.44 -15.22
C PHE A 87 3.46 37.88 -15.37
N SER A 88 4.28 38.37 -14.43
CA SER A 88 4.68 39.77 -14.36
C SER A 88 6.15 39.90 -13.95
N ALA A 89 6.89 40.72 -14.70
CA ALA A 89 8.29 41.05 -14.39
C ALA A 89 8.45 41.70 -13.00
N LYS A 90 7.38 42.30 -12.44
CA LYS A 90 7.40 42.88 -11.09
C LYS A 90 7.45 41.83 -9.99
N ASP A 91 6.86 40.66 -10.22
CA ASP A 91 6.79 39.59 -9.23
C ASP A 91 8.01 38.68 -9.28
N TRP A 92 8.77 38.72 -10.39
CA TRP A 92 9.96 37.91 -10.63
C TRP A 92 10.99 37.93 -9.47
N PRO A 93 11.40 39.10 -8.91
CA PRO A 93 12.34 39.12 -7.80
C PRO A 93 11.85 38.35 -6.57
N GLN A 94 10.55 38.44 -6.27
CA GLN A 94 9.96 37.73 -5.14
C GLN A 94 9.88 36.22 -5.40
N THR A 95 9.54 35.81 -6.63
CA THR A 95 9.52 34.40 -7.02
C THR A 95 10.91 33.78 -6.97
N PHE A 96 11.92 34.51 -7.44
CA PHE A 96 13.31 34.07 -7.41
C PHE A 96 13.85 33.93 -5.98
N GLU A 97 13.48 34.85 -5.08
CA GLU A 97 13.83 34.73 -3.65
C GLU A 97 13.19 33.49 -3.01
N LYS A 98 11.91 33.19 -3.31
CA LYS A 98 11.26 31.97 -2.81
C LYS A 98 11.97 30.70 -3.28
N PHE A 99 12.49 30.69 -4.51
CA PHE A 99 13.31 29.58 -5.02
C PHE A 99 14.61 29.42 -4.21
N HIS A 100 15.31 30.52 -3.90
CA HIS A 100 16.50 30.48 -3.05
C HIS A 100 16.22 29.92 -1.66
N VAL A 101 15.14 30.35 -1.01
CA VAL A 101 14.73 29.82 0.30
C VAL A 101 14.47 28.31 0.24
N GLN A 102 13.83 27.79 -0.82
CA GLN A 102 13.65 26.34 -0.99
C GLN A 102 14.97 25.61 -1.20
N LYS A 103 15.89 26.20 -1.98
CA LYS A 103 17.23 25.65 -2.21
C LYS A 103 18.04 25.51 -0.92
N GLU A 104 17.91 26.44 0.02
CA GLU A 104 18.60 26.39 1.32
C GLU A 104 18.24 25.17 2.16
N ILE A 105 16.99 24.69 2.09
CA ILE A 105 16.51 23.51 2.85
C ILE A 105 17.39 22.28 2.59
N TYR A 106 17.86 22.12 1.35
CA TYR A 106 18.70 20.99 0.92
C TYR A 106 20.13 21.39 0.60
N GLY A 107 20.53 22.65 0.84
CA GLY A 107 21.75 23.24 0.31
C GLY A 107 23.05 22.48 0.65
N SER A 108 23.10 21.80 1.81
CA SER A 108 24.27 21.00 2.21
C SER A 108 24.49 19.73 1.38
N THR A 109 23.48 19.28 0.63
CA THR A 109 23.50 18.01 -0.10
C THR A 109 23.28 18.15 -1.60
N LEU A 110 22.73 19.28 -2.05
CA LEU A 110 22.45 19.54 -3.46
C LEU A 110 23.72 19.59 -4.33
N TYR A 111 23.61 18.98 -5.50
CA TYR A 111 24.61 19.01 -6.56
C TYR A 111 24.20 20.06 -7.60
N ASP A 112 22.91 20.10 -7.96
CA ASP A 112 22.35 21.12 -8.84
C ASP A 112 20.88 21.42 -8.49
N SER A 113 20.37 22.55 -8.98
CA SER A 113 18.98 23.00 -8.80
C SER A 113 18.47 23.73 -10.06
N ARG A 114 17.22 23.48 -10.47
CA ARG A 114 16.57 24.16 -11.60
C ARG A 114 15.22 24.74 -11.21
N LEU A 115 14.92 25.94 -11.69
CA LEU A 115 13.62 26.61 -11.58
C LEU A 115 12.94 26.68 -12.94
N PHE A 116 11.74 26.12 -13.04
CA PHE A 116 10.88 26.20 -14.22
C PHE A 116 9.79 27.24 -13.99
N VAL A 117 9.77 28.26 -14.84
CA VAL A 117 8.90 29.44 -14.71
C VAL A 117 7.92 29.44 -15.87
N PHE A 118 6.62 29.42 -15.57
CA PHE A 118 5.56 29.43 -16.57
C PHE A 118 4.85 30.80 -16.61
N GLY A 119 4.62 31.31 -17.82
CA GLY A 119 3.83 32.51 -18.07
C GLY A 119 4.62 33.83 -18.22
N LEU A 120 5.91 33.86 -17.88
CA LEU A 120 6.72 35.08 -17.94
C LEU A 120 7.33 35.24 -19.33
N GLN A 121 7.13 36.40 -19.96
CA GLN A 121 7.69 36.75 -21.27
C GLN A 121 8.32 38.16 -21.24
N GLY A 122 9.16 38.46 -22.23
CA GLY A 122 9.86 39.75 -22.38
C GLY A 122 11.31 39.71 -21.86
N GLU A 123 11.91 40.89 -21.69
CA GLU A 123 13.35 41.06 -21.41
C GLU A 123 13.87 40.22 -20.23
N VAL A 124 13.06 40.03 -19.18
CA VAL A 124 13.44 39.22 -18.01
C VAL A 124 13.65 37.75 -18.39
N ALA A 125 12.78 37.20 -19.25
CA ALA A 125 12.83 35.79 -19.66
C ALA A 125 13.94 35.53 -20.71
N GLU A 126 14.31 36.55 -21.49
CA GLU A 126 15.37 36.46 -22.51
C GLU A 126 16.79 36.47 -21.91
N GLN A 127 16.94 36.92 -20.67
CA GLN A 127 18.23 36.89 -19.97
C GLN A 127 18.64 35.44 -19.63
N PRO A 128 19.78 34.94 -20.16
CA PRO A 128 20.21 33.58 -19.92
C PRO A 128 20.58 33.38 -18.45
N ARG A 129 20.00 32.36 -17.83
CA ARG A 129 20.31 31.93 -16.46
C ARG A 129 20.52 30.42 -16.45
N PRO A 130 21.62 29.91 -15.88
CA PRO A 130 21.91 28.48 -15.91
C PRO A 130 20.91 27.66 -15.09
N ASP A 131 20.39 28.23 -14.00
CA ASP A 131 19.50 27.57 -13.04
C ASP A 131 18.01 27.84 -13.29
N VAL A 132 17.66 28.60 -14.34
CA VAL A 132 16.26 28.96 -14.64
C VAL A 132 15.91 28.66 -16.09
N ALA A 133 14.76 28.03 -16.31
CA ALA A 133 14.14 27.86 -17.62
C ALA A 133 12.77 28.54 -17.65
N PHE A 134 12.53 29.38 -18.65
CA PHE A 134 11.27 30.08 -18.86
C PHE A 134 10.44 29.40 -19.96
N TYR A 135 9.15 29.25 -19.70
CA TYR A 135 8.18 28.66 -20.63
C TYR A 135 6.99 29.61 -20.81
N PRO A 136 6.56 29.87 -22.07
CA PRO A 136 5.40 30.71 -22.33
C PRO A 136 4.12 30.21 -21.65
N SER A 137 3.89 28.89 -21.62
CA SER A 137 2.73 28.27 -20.97
C SER A 137 2.97 26.78 -20.67
N TYR A 138 2.03 26.14 -19.97
CA TYR A 138 2.04 24.68 -19.74
C TYR A 138 1.76 23.85 -21.02
N GLU A 139 1.22 24.49 -22.06
CA GLU A 139 1.03 23.89 -23.39
C GLU A 139 2.29 24.03 -24.26
N ASP A 140 2.97 25.17 -24.14
CA ASP A 140 4.15 25.53 -24.93
C ASP A 140 5.41 25.37 -24.08
N CYS A 141 5.81 24.11 -23.89
CA CYS A 141 6.99 23.77 -23.09
C CYS A 141 7.69 22.49 -23.60
N ASP A 142 7.87 22.36 -24.91
CA ASP A 142 8.45 21.18 -25.56
C ASP A 142 9.90 20.89 -25.17
N SER A 143 10.63 21.87 -24.63
CA SER A 143 12.02 21.70 -24.21
C SER A 143 12.19 21.21 -22.77
N VAL A 144 11.11 20.93 -22.03
CA VAL A 144 11.19 20.47 -20.61
C VAL A 144 12.06 19.23 -20.48
N GLU A 145 11.83 18.20 -21.29
CA GLU A 145 12.58 16.94 -21.23
C GLU A 145 14.07 17.18 -21.51
N LYS A 146 14.39 18.01 -22.51
CA LYS A 146 15.78 18.38 -22.81
C LYS A 146 16.44 19.13 -21.66
N CYS A 147 15.75 20.08 -21.02
CA CYS A 147 16.26 20.77 -19.84
C CYS A 147 16.49 19.79 -18.66
N ILE A 148 15.67 18.74 -18.56
CA ILE A 148 15.87 17.68 -17.57
C ILE A 148 17.08 16.80 -17.92
N GLU A 149 17.30 16.46 -19.20
CA GLU A 149 18.52 15.76 -19.63
C GLU A 149 19.78 16.55 -19.28
N ASP A 150 19.82 17.85 -19.61
CA ASP A 150 20.94 18.74 -19.29
C ASP A 150 21.17 18.85 -17.76
N PHE A 151 20.09 18.84 -16.98
CA PHE A 151 20.15 18.80 -15.51
C PHE A 151 20.68 17.47 -14.98
N ILE A 152 20.31 16.34 -15.58
CA ILE A 152 20.84 15.04 -15.17
C ILE A 152 22.34 14.93 -15.50
N GLU A 153 22.78 15.50 -16.63
CA GLU A 153 24.20 15.58 -16.98
C GLU A 153 25.00 16.42 -15.96
N SER A 154 24.46 17.55 -15.49
CA SER A 154 25.14 18.35 -14.45
C SER A 154 25.23 17.59 -13.12
N LEU A 155 24.18 16.88 -12.71
CA LEU A 155 24.21 16.00 -11.52
C LEU A 155 25.30 14.93 -11.65
N PHE A 156 25.44 14.33 -12.83
CA PHE A 156 26.44 13.32 -13.10
C PHE A 156 27.88 13.86 -12.97
N ILE A 157 28.15 15.05 -13.50
CA ILE A 157 29.49 15.67 -13.41
C ILE A 157 29.88 15.87 -11.94
N VAL A 158 28.97 16.40 -11.12
CA VAL A 158 29.22 16.61 -9.68
C VAL A 158 29.37 15.28 -8.94
N LEU A 159 28.57 14.28 -9.28
CA LEU A 159 28.67 12.92 -8.73
C LEU A 159 30.06 12.32 -9.00
N GLU A 160 30.53 12.38 -10.25
CA GLU A 160 31.86 11.89 -10.64
C GLU A 160 32.99 12.61 -9.91
N SER A 161 32.93 13.94 -9.82
CA SER A 161 33.90 14.73 -9.07
C SER A 161 33.97 14.27 -7.61
N LYS A 162 32.82 14.21 -6.91
CA LYS A 162 32.77 13.79 -5.51
C LYS A 162 33.22 12.35 -5.30
N ARG A 163 32.93 11.45 -6.23
CA ARG A 163 33.36 10.04 -6.20
C ARG A 163 34.87 9.95 -6.32
N LEU A 164 35.47 10.67 -7.29
CA LEU A 164 36.92 10.71 -7.51
C LEU A 164 37.64 11.28 -6.29
N ASP A 165 37.21 12.44 -5.78
CA ASP A 165 37.79 13.10 -4.61
C ASP A 165 37.90 12.13 -3.41
N ARG A 166 36.82 11.38 -3.14
CA ARG A 166 36.75 10.41 -2.02
C ARG A 166 37.48 9.10 -2.29
N ALA A 167 37.60 8.68 -3.55
CA ALA A 167 38.28 7.44 -3.92
C ALA A 167 39.81 7.58 -3.92
N THR A 168 40.31 8.77 -4.31
CA THR A 168 41.73 9.09 -4.41
C THR A 168 42.35 9.63 -3.12
N ASP A 169 41.55 9.80 -2.06
CA ASP A 169 41.95 10.28 -0.74
C ASP A 169 42.99 9.33 -0.10
N LYS A 170 44.23 9.47 -0.56
CA LYS A 170 45.47 8.79 -0.16
C LYS A 170 46.45 9.79 0.49
N SER A 171 46.12 11.08 0.48
CA SER A 171 46.91 12.15 1.11
C SER A 171 46.88 11.99 2.63
N GLY A 172 47.92 12.46 3.32
CA GLY A 172 48.06 12.39 4.78
C GLY A 172 46.99 13.16 5.60
N ASP A 173 45.85 13.50 4.99
CA ASP A 173 44.71 14.13 5.65
C ASP A 173 43.88 13.10 6.44
N LYS A 174 43.37 13.54 7.58
CA LYS A 174 42.51 12.71 8.44
C LYS A 174 41.18 12.45 7.72
N ILE A 175 40.99 11.23 7.19
CA ILE A 175 39.72 10.78 6.58
C ILE A 175 38.55 11.16 7.51
N PRO A 176 37.57 11.95 7.04
CA PRO A 176 36.47 12.41 7.88
C PRO A 176 35.62 11.23 8.34
N LEU A 177 35.22 11.25 9.62
CA LEU A 177 34.29 10.27 10.15
C LEU A 177 32.87 10.60 9.69
N LEU A 178 32.32 9.74 8.82
CA LEU A 178 30.90 9.77 8.48
C LEU A 178 30.08 9.22 9.65
N CYS A 179 28.96 9.86 9.98
CA CYS A 179 28.13 9.50 11.14
C CYS A 179 26.64 9.48 10.77
N VAL A 180 25.87 8.60 11.41
CA VAL A 180 24.40 8.73 11.42
C VAL A 180 23.95 9.80 12.44
N PRO A 181 22.71 10.33 12.35
CA PRO A 181 22.28 11.45 13.21
C PRO A 181 22.41 11.21 14.71
N PHE A 182 22.11 9.99 15.19
CA PHE A 182 22.17 9.66 16.61
C PHE A 182 23.60 9.35 17.12
N GLU A 183 24.54 9.07 16.22
CA GLU A 183 25.94 8.78 16.55
C GLU A 183 26.73 10.04 16.91
N LYS A 184 26.30 11.24 16.47
CA LYS A 184 27.07 12.50 16.61
C LYS A 184 27.52 12.80 18.04
N LYS A 185 26.76 12.34 19.05
CA LYS A 185 27.06 12.55 20.48
C LYS A 185 28.05 11.52 21.05
N ASP A 186 28.12 10.34 20.45
CA ASP A 186 28.91 9.21 20.95
C ASP A 186 30.41 9.36 20.67
N PHE A 187 30.78 10.31 19.79
CA PHE A 187 32.17 10.49 19.33
C PHE A 187 32.91 11.68 19.97
N VAL A 188 32.33 12.33 20.98
CA VAL A 188 32.98 13.42 21.71
C VAL A 188 34.09 12.86 22.62
N GLY A 189 35.32 13.35 22.46
CA GLY A 189 36.46 12.97 23.32
C GLY A 189 37.20 11.68 22.92
N LEU A 190 36.95 11.14 21.72
CA LEU A 190 37.69 9.98 21.20
C LEU A 190 39.10 10.33 20.74
N ASP A 191 40.02 9.37 20.94
CA ASP A 191 41.36 9.43 20.36
C ASP A 191 41.30 9.22 18.84
N THR A 192 41.32 10.35 18.12
CA THR A 192 41.30 10.41 16.65
C THR A 192 42.57 9.85 15.99
N ASP A 193 43.65 9.66 16.75
CA ASP A 193 44.92 9.17 16.22
C ASP A 193 45.10 7.65 16.36
N SER A 194 44.21 6.99 17.13
CA SER A 194 44.18 5.55 17.29
C SER A 194 44.02 4.80 15.96
N ARG A 195 44.71 3.66 15.85
CA ARG A 195 44.60 2.76 14.67
C ARG A 195 43.16 2.28 14.45
N HIS A 196 42.42 2.05 15.54
CA HIS A 196 41.02 1.64 15.52
C HIS A 196 40.14 2.72 14.89
N TYR A 197 40.29 3.99 15.31
CA TYR A 197 39.53 5.11 14.78
C TYR A 197 39.81 5.33 13.28
N LYS A 198 41.10 5.36 12.89
CA LYS A 198 41.49 5.51 11.48
C LYS A 198 40.92 4.41 10.59
N LYS A 199 40.93 3.15 11.07
CA LYS A 199 40.36 2.01 10.35
C LYS A 199 38.84 2.09 10.24
N ARG A 200 38.16 2.62 11.27
CA ARG A 200 36.72 2.93 11.22
C ARG A 200 36.39 3.96 10.15
N CYS A 201 37.08 5.12 10.15
CA CYS A 201 36.89 6.16 9.14
C CYS A 201 37.10 5.61 7.73
N GLN A 202 38.17 4.84 7.54
CA GLN A 202 38.46 4.20 6.26
C GLN A 202 37.36 3.23 5.83
N GLY A 203 36.87 2.37 6.74
CA GLY A 203 35.77 1.45 6.44
C GLY A 203 34.49 2.18 6.01
N ARG A 204 34.06 3.19 6.79
CA ARG A 204 32.88 4.00 6.48
C ARG A 204 33.03 4.74 5.15
N MET A 205 34.22 5.28 4.87
CA MET A 205 34.49 5.95 3.59
C MET A 205 34.45 4.97 2.41
N ARG A 206 35.03 3.77 2.54
CA ARG A 206 34.94 2.73 1.50
C ARG A 206 33.50 2.34 1.20
N LYS A 207 32.66 2.19 2.23
CA LYS A 207 31.22 1.99 2.07
C LYS A 207 30.59 3.09 1.22
N HIS A 208 30.86 4.34 1.56
CA HIS A 208 30.29 5.51 0.92
C HIS A 208 30.74 5.65 -0.54
N VAL A 209 32.04 5.42 -0.82
CA VAL A 209 32.55 5.36 -2.21
C VAL A 209 31.88 4.23 -2.99
N GLY A 210 31.63 3.08 -2.35
CA GLY A 210 30.85 1.99 -2.95
C GLY A 210 29.46 2.43 -3.39
N ASP A 211 28.75 3.19 -2.55
CA ASP A 211 27.43 3.73 -2.92
C ASP A 211 27.52 4.72 -4.09
N LEU A 212 28.50 5.63 -4.08
CA LEU A 212 28.69 6.59 -5.17
C LEU A 212 29.05 5.89 -6.49
N CYS A 213 29.88 4.84 -6.45
CA CYS A 213 30.17 4.01 -7.62
C CYS A 213 28.91 3.35 -8.16
N LEU A 214 28.04 2.84 -7.28
CA LEU A 214 26.79 2.21 -7.70
C LEU A 214 25.84 3.22 -8.36
N GLN A 215 25.68 4.42 -7.77
CA GLN A 215 24.89 5.52 -8.34
C GLN A 215 25.47 6.03 -9.66
N ALA A 216 26.80 5.98 -9.82
CA ALA A 216 27.49 6.36 -11.05
C ALA A 216 27.48 5.26 -12.13
N GLY A 217 26.75 4.16 -11.94
CA GLY A 217 26.68 3.05 -12.89
C GLY A 217 27.93 2.16 -12.95
N MET A 218 28.81 2.22 -11.95
CA MET A 218 30.05 1.45 -11.86
C MET A 218 29.88 0.23 -10.94
N LEU A 219 29.09 -0.74 -11.39
CA LEU A 219 28.73 -1.92 -10.61
C LEU A 219 29.96 -2.67 -10.08
N GLN A 220 30.94 -2.96 -10.95
CA GLN A 220 32.11 -3.76 -10.57
C GLN A 220 32.96 -3.08 -9.47
N ASP A 221 33.12 -1.76 -9.55
CA ASP A 221 33.87 -0.99 -8.55
C ASP A 221 33.10 -0.87 -7.23
N SER A 222 31.76 -0.74 -7.31
CA SER A 222 30.92 -0.73 -6.11
C SER A 222 31.08 -2.02 -5.29
N LEU A 223 31.07 -3.19 -5.96
CA LEU A 223 31.26 -4.50 -5.32
C LEU A 223 32.61 -4.59 -4.60
N VAL A 224 33.69 -4.14 -5.25
CA VAL A 224 35.04 -4.12 -4.66
C VAL A 224 35.05 -3.26 -3.39
N HIS A 225 34.51 -2.04 -3.45
CA HIS A 225 34.48 -1.13 -2.31
C HIS A 225 33.62 -1.64 -1.15
N TYR A 226 32.50 -2.31 -1.43
CA TYR A 226 31.69 -2.93 -0.38
C TYR A 226 32.43 -4.06 0.33
N HIS A 227 33.11 -4.96 -0.40
CA HIS A 227 33.91 -6.01 0.22
C HIS A 227 35.03 -5.45 1.10
N MET A 228 35.79 -4.47 0.60
CA MET A 228 36.82 -3.78 1.40
C MET A 228 36.23 -3.15 2.67
N SER A 229 35.06 -2.51 2.55
CA SER A 229 34.35 -1.93 3.69
C SER A 229 33.95 -3.00 4.71
N VAL A 230 33.40 -4.12 4.27
CA VAL A 230 32.99 -5.24 5.13
C VAL A 230 34.18 -5.76 5.95
N GLU A 231 35.33 -5.98 5.33
CA GLU A 231 36.55 -6.43 6.03
C GLU A 231 37.04 -5.42 7.08
N LEU A 232 37.11 -4.14 6.69
CA LEU A 232 37.57 -3.07 7.58
C LEU A 232 36.64 -2.91 8.78
N LEU A 233 35.34 -2.77 8.55
CA LEU A 233 34.34 -2.51 9.58
C LEU A 233 34.14 -3.70 10.53
N ARG A 234 34.20 -4.94 10.01
CA ARG A 234 34.14 -6.15 10.83
C ARG A 234 35.29 -6.21 11.83
N SER A 235 36.50 -5.86 11.41
CA SER A 235 37.68 -5.88 12.30
C SER A 235 37.66 -4.86 13.43
N VAL A 236 36.83 -3.81 13.31
CA VAL A 236 36.68 -2.74 14.32
C VAL A 236 35.34 -2.80 15.06
N ASN A 237 34.55 -3.85 14.83
CA ASN A 237 33.22 -4.06 15.40
C ASN A 237 32.24 -2.89 15.18
N ASP A 238 32.33 -2.22 14.03
CA ASP A 238 31.38 -1.16 13.65
C ASP A 238 30.14 -1.78 13.00
N PHE A 239 29.28 -2.40 13.81
CA PHE A 239 28.19 -3.24 13.33
C PHE A 239 27.14 -2.48 12.50
N LEU A 240 26.83 -1.23 12.87
CA LEU A 240 25.84 -0.44 12.13
C LEU A 240 26.27 -0.21 10.67
N TRP A 241 27.51 0.25 10.47
CA TRP A 241 28.06 0.51 9.15
C TRP A 241 28.42 -0.79 8.41
N LEU A 242 28.79 -1.84 9.14
CA LEU A 242 28.96 -3.17 8.57
C LEU A 242 27.65 -3.70 7.97
N GLY A 243 26.52 -3.52 8.68
CA GLY A 243 25.19 -3.83 8.15
C GLY A 243 24.88 -3.06 6.87
N ALA A 244 25.23 -1.77 6.81
CA ALA A 244 25.04 -0.95 5.61
C ALA A 244 25.93 -1.35 4.44
N ALA A 245 27.18 -1.76 4.69
CA ALA A 245 28.06 -2.27 3.65
C ALA A 245 27.54 -3.60 3.07
N LEU A 246 27.01 -4.48 3.93
CA LEU A 246 26.37 -5.74 3.51
C LEU A 246 25.08 -5.48 2.73
N GLU A 247 24.22 -4.55 3.18
CA GLU A 247 23.01 -4.16 2.45
C GLU A 247 23.34 -3.57 1.07
N GLY A 248 24.38 -2.73 0.98
CA GLY A 248 24.89 -2.20 -0.29
C GLY A 248 25.39 -3.30 -1.22
N LEU A 249 26.17 -4.25 -0.71
CA LEU A 249 26.66 -5.41 -1.45
C LEU A 249 25.52 -6.29 -1.97
N CYS A 250 24.50 -6.55 -1.13
CA CYS A 250 23.29 -7.25 -1.55
C CYS A 250 22.58 -6.50 -2.66
N SER A 251 22.37 -5.19 -2.50
CA SER A 251 21.63 -4.38 -3.48
C SER A 251 22.34 -4.33 -4.83
N ALA A 252 23.66 -4.16 -4.85
CA ALA A 252 24.48 -4.25 -6.07
C ALA A 252 24.36 -5.64 -6.74
N SER A 253 24.42 -6.71 -5.96
CA SER A 253 24.28 -8.08 -6.48
C SER A 253 22.87 -8.36 -7.00
N VAL A 254 21.84 -7.80 -6.37
CA VAL A 254 20.44 -7.89 -6.82
C VAL A 254 20.26 -7.18 -8.15
N ILE A 255 20.79 -5.96 -8.30
CA ILE A 255 20.75 -5.20 -9.56
C ILE A 255 21.38 -6.00 -10.71
N TYR A 256 22.48 -6.72 -10.43
CA TYR A 256 23.14 -7.58 -11.40
C TYR A 256 22.30 -8.80 -11.82
N HIS A 257 21.79 -9.57 -10.85
CA HIS A 257 21.09 -10.83 -11.13
C HIS A 257 19.64 -10.63 -11.60
N TYR A 258 19.01 -9.53 -11.22
CA TYR A 258 17.59 -9.26 -11.46
C TYR A 258 17.40 -7.91 -12.15
N PRO A 259 17.86 -7.73 -13.41
CA PRO A 259 17.77 -6.47 -14.13
C PRO A 259 16.32 -5.99 -14.38
N GLY A 260 15.33 -6.89 -14.29
CA GLY A 260 13.90 -6.55 -14.32
C GLY A 260 13.37 -5.87 -13.05
N GLY A 261 14.20 -5.80 -12.01
CA GLY A 261 13.92 -5.12 -10.75
C GLY A 261 13.08 -5.93 -9.75
N THR A 262 13.17 -5.53 -8.47
CA THR A 262 12.51 -6.16 -7.33
C THR A 262 11.18 -5.50 -6.91
N GLY A 263 10.81 -4.39 -7.53
CA GLY A 263 9.61 -3.62 -7.18
C GLY A 263 8.26 -4.21 -7.62
N GLY A 264 8.22 -5.40 -8.23
CA GLY A 264 6.98 -6.04 -8.71
C GLY A 264 6.31 -5.33 -9.90
N LYS A 265 5.05 -5.65 -10.21
CA LYS A 265 4.27 -5.04 -11.31
C LYS A 265 4.08 -3.52 -11.15
N THR A 266 4.10 -3.01 -9.92
CA THR A 266 4.11 -1.57 -9.58
C THR A 266 5.49 -0.94 -9.73
N GLY A 267 6.58 -1.71 -9.59
CA GLY A 267 7.95 -1.29 -9.90
C GLY A 267 8.25 -1.26 -11.41
N ALA A 268 7.69 -2.19 -12.19
CA ALA A 268 7.82 -2.20 -13.65
C ALA A 268 7.22 -0.92 -14.30
N ARG A 269 6.17 -0.34 -13.69
CA ARG A 269 5.63 0.97 -14.08
C ARG A 269 6.57 2.15 -13.82
N ARG A 270 7.60 2.02 -12.97
CA ARG A 270 8.64 3.06 -12.78
C ARG A 270 9.67 3.11 -13.91
N LEU A 271 9.97 1.97 -14.54
CA LEU A 271 10.84 1.91 -15.73
C LEU A 271 10.10 2.34 -17.01
N GLN A 272 8.76 2.34 -16.98
CA GLN A 272 7.91 2.82 -18.07
C GLN A 272 6.96 3.89 -17.56
N GLY A 273 7.47 5.09 -17.25
CA GLY A 273 6.79 6.41 -17.26
C GLY A 273 5.34 6.55 -16.76
N SER A 274 4.76 5.58 -16.05
CA SER A 274 3.34 5.51 -15.75
C SER A 274 3.17 5.46 -14.24
N SER A 275 3.23 6.64 -13.64
CA SER A 275 2.90 6.88 -12.24
C SER A 275 1.41 6.61 -12.00
N SER A 276 1.08 5.35 -11.72
CA SER A 276 0.02 5.05 -10.76
C SER A 276 0.72 4.68 -9.46
N CYS A 277 1.22 5.69 -8.75
CA CYS A 277 1.44 5.51 -7.34
C CYS A 277 0.08 5.17 -6.76
N CYS A 278 -0.02 4.07 -6.03
CA CYS A 278 -1.08 3.89 -5.05
C CYS A 278 -0.82 4.91 -3.94
N ASP A 279 -1.02 6.19 -4.25
CA ASP A 279 -1.34 7.17 -3.24
C ASP A 279 -2.68 6.68 -2.67
N ILE A 280 -2.64 6.17 -1.44
CA ILE A 280 -3.84 6.18 -0.60
C ILE A 280 -4.20 7.65 -0.55
N ASP A 281 -5.19 8.06 -1.36
CA ASP A 281 -5.73 9.41 -1.45
C ASP A 281 -5.82 10.01 -0.04
N GLN A 282 -4.88 10.89 0.30
CA GLN A 282 -4.99 11.76 1.46
C GLN A 282 -6.19 12.72 1.32
N GLY A 283 -6.86 12.74 0.16
CA GLY A 283 -8.07 13.53 -0.12
C GLY A 283 -9.39 12.93 0.34
N LEU A 284 -9.46 11.71 0.89
CA LEU A 284 -10.75 11.10 1.31
C LEU A 284 -11.20 11.45 2.74
N TRP A 285 -10.46 12.30 3.45
CA TRP A 285 -10.66 12.64 4.87
C TRP A 285 -11.56 13.87 5.12
N VAL A 286 -12.43 14.23 4.17
CA VAL A 286 -13.43 15.28 4.42
C VAL A 286 -14.75 14.63 4.87
N GLY A 287 -14.92 14.56 6.19
CA GLY A 287 -16.16 14.14 6.84
C GLY A 287 -17.24 15.21 6.74
N THR A 288 -18.40 14.86 6.18
CA THR A 288 -19.64 15.64 6.34
C THR A 288 -20.33 15.21 7.64
N GLY A 289 -20.36 16.11 8.63
CA GLY A 289 -21.43 16.40 9.61
C GLY A 289 -22.05 15.26 10.47
N PRO A 290 -22.28 15.47 11.78
CA PRO A 290 -22.83 14.45 12.67
C PRO A 290 -24.36 14.33 12.51
N SER A 291 -24.84 13.12 12.23
CA SER A 291 -26.27 12.78 12.40
C SER A 291 -26.42 11.80 13.56
N ARG A 292 -26.97 12.32 14.65
CA ARG A 292 -27.22 11.64 15.93
C ARG A 292 -28.32 10.58 15.74
N TRP A 293 -27.98 9.30 15.84
CA TRP A 293 -28.94 8.18 15.91
C TRP A 293 -28.68 7.34 17.15
N THR A 294 -29.75 7.12 17.92
CA THR A 294 -29.77 6.43 19.21
C THR A 294 -29.64 4.91 19.07
N HIS A 295 -29.02 4.32 20.09
CA HIS A 295 -28.68 2.90 20.23
C HIS A 295 -29.88 1.95 20.10
N GLY A 296 -29.66 0.85 19.36
CA GLY A 296 -30.50 -0.35 19.34
C GLY A 296 -29.62 -1.58 19.19
N TYR A 297 -29.86 -2.57 20.04
CA TYR A 297 -28.99 -3.69 20.41
C TYR A 297 -28.53 -4.60 19.26
N LEU A 298 -27.21 -4.71 19.12
CA LEU A 298 -26.47 -5.92 18.72
C LEU A 298 -25.25 -5.93 19.64
N SER A 299 -25.29 -6.75 20.68
CA SER A 299 -24.22 -6.87 21.67
C SER A 299 -23.04 -7.64 21.08
N GLY A 300 -22.30 -6.97 20.21
CA GLY A 300 -20.93 -7.30 19.84
C GLY A 300 -20.17 -5.99 19.81
N HIS A 301 -19.58 -5.59 20.94
CA HIS A 301 -18.81 -4.36 21.01
C HIS A 301 -17.59 -4.49 20.07
N PRO A 302 -17.38 -3.60 19.09
CA PRO A 302 -16.20 -3.62 18.21
C PRO A 302 -14.89 -3.49 18.98
N ASN A 303 -14.95 -2.98 20.22
CA ASN A 303 -13.82 -2.96 21.17
C ASN A 303 -13.28 -4.36 21.44
N SER A 304 -14.13 -5.40 21.48
CA SER A 304 -13.67 -6.79 21.54
C SER A 304 -13.13 -7.24 20.18
N ALA A 305 -13.69 -6.81 19.05
CA ALA A 305 -13.23 -7.31 17.75
C ALA A 305 -11.81 -6.84 17.39
N VAL A 306 -11.49 -5.56 17.62
CA VAL A 306 -10.14 -5.00 17.42
C VAL A 306 -9.16 -5.57 18.44
N GLN A 307 -9.54 -5.62 19.72
CA GLN A 307 -8.72 -6.21 20.78
C GLN A 307 -8.48 -7.70 20.52
N THR A 308 -9.50 -8.48 20.17
CA THR A 308 -9.38 -9.89 19.80
C THR A 308 -8.59 -10.08 18.50
N LEU A 309 -8.66 -9.18 17.52
CA LEU A 309 -7.80 -9.26 16.34
C LEU A 309 -6.34 -8.95 16.68
N MET A 310 -6.08 -8.01 17.58
CA MET A 310 -4.76 -7.75 18.15
C MET A 310 -4.27 -8.92 19.00
N ASP A 311 -5.14 -9.54 19.79
CA ASP A 311 -4.82 -10.72 20.60
C ASP A 311 -4.59 -11.95 19.72
N VAL A 312 -5.34 -12.11 18.62
CA VAL A 312 -5.14 -13.15 17.59
C VAL A 312 -3.87 -12.88 16.77
N LEU A 313 -3.55 -11.62 16.48
CA LEU A 313 -2.28 -11.20 15.88
C LEU A 313 -1.14 -11.62 16.80
N VAL A 314 -1.20 -11.25 18.08
CA VAL A 314 -0.23 -11.64 19.10
C VAL A 314 -0.14 -13.16 19.21
N ALA A 315 -1.26 -13.87 19.35
CA ALA A 315 -1.30 -15.34 19.48
C ALA A 315 -0.80 -16.09 18.23
N SER A 316 -1.12 -15.61 17.02
CA SER A 316 -0.65 -16.20 15.76
C SER A 316 0.85 -15.96 15.52
N LEU A 317 1.43 -14.95 16.18
CA LEU A 317 2.84 -14.57 16.05
C LEU A 317 3.71 -15.05 17.22
N LEU A 318 3.11 -15.50 18.34
CA LEU A 318 3.82 -16.04 19.51
C LEU A 318 4.53 -17.40 19.26
N GLY A 319 4.46 -17.96 18.05
CA GLY A 319 5.33 -19.04 17.58
C GLY A 319 6.75 -18.54 17.29
N ARG A 320 7.52 -18.27 18.35
CA ARG A 320 8.80 -17.56 18.31
C ARG A 320 9.95 -18.47 17.87
N ASN A 321 10.56 -18.18 16.71
CA ASN A 321 11.98 -18.42 16.46
C ASN A 321 12.62 -17.07 16.15
N ARG A 322 13.20 -16.40 17.16
CA ARG A 322 14.13 -15.29 16.88
C ARG A 322 15.35 -15.92 16.20
N PHE A 323 15.87 -15.30 15.15
CA PHE A 323 17.18 -15.63 14.61
C PHE A 323 18.18 -15.68 15.76
N THR A 324 18.56 -16.88 16.19
CA THR A 324 19.72 -17.03 17.06
C THR A 324 20.91 -16.72 16.19
N ALA A 325 21.69 -15.70 16.59
CA ALA A 325 22.96 -15.39 15.95
C ALA A 325 23.74 -16.70 15.76
N PRO A 326 24.33 -16.96 14.58
CA PRO A 326 25.21 -18.09 14.43
C PRO A 326 26.32 -17.96 15.48
N ARG A 327 26.47 -18.96 16.34
CA ARG A 327 27.71 -19.10 17.12
C ARG A 327 28.85 -19.22 16.11
N ASN A 328 29.89 -18.39 16.29
CA ASN A 328 31.16 -18.38 15.56
C ASN A 328 31.37 -19.62 14.67
N SER A 329 31.11 -19.49 13.36
CA SER A 329 31.68 -20.40 12.38
C SER A 329 33.14 -20.01 12.19
N ALA A 330 34.03 -20.92 12.58
CA ALA A 330 35.46 -20.82 12.40
C ALA A 330 35.86 -20.60 10.93
N LEU A 331 37.06 -20.06 10.76
CA LEU A 331 37.74 -19.76 9.50
C LEU A 331 37.46 -20.78 8.40
N THR A 332 37.08 -20.31 7.20
CA THR A 332 37.44 -21.01 5.96
C THR A 332 38.61 -20.28 5.32
N THR A 333 39.70 -21.03 5.21
CA THR A 333 40.95 -20.67 4.57
C THR A 333 40.76 -20.40 3.08
N ASN A 334 41.52 -19.45 2.54
CA ASN A 334 41.68 -19.20 1.11
C ASN A 334 41.88 -20.51 0.33
N GLY A 335 40.85 -20.96 -0.37
CA GLY A 335 40.92 -22.03 -1.35
C GLY A 335 40.82 -21.43 -2.75
N ILE A 336 41.95 -21.39 -3.45
CA ILE A 336 42.00 -21.18 -4.90
C ILE A 336 41.30 -22.40 -5.51
N ASN A 337 40.13 -22.20 -6.12
CA ASN A 337 39.42 -23.26 -6.83
C ASN A 337 39.78 -23.17 -8.33
N PRO A 338 40.38 -24.20 -8.94
CA PRO A 338 40.72 -24.19 -10.36
C PRO A 338 39.58 -24.82 -11.15
N ASP A 339 38.59 -24.03 -11.55
CA ASP A 339 37.59 -24.42 -12.55
C ASP A 339 37.37 -23.28 -13.55
N THR A 340 38.38 -23.08 -14.39
CA THR A 340 38.50 -21.98 -15.37
C THR A 340 37.64 -22.18 -16.63
N SER A 341 36.41 -22.71 -16.50
CA SER A 341 35.53 -22.91 -17.66
C SER A 341 34.09 -22.39 -17.50
N ALA A 342 33.69 -21.93 -16.31
CA ALA A 342 32.36 -21.33 -16.07
C ALA A 342 32.40 -19.81 -15.70
N GLU A 343 33.58 -19.18 -15.67
CA GLU A 343 33.77 -17.81 -15.18
C GLU A 343 33.74 -16.71 -16.25
N ILE A 344 33.49 -17.05 -17.52
CA ILE A 344 33.45 -16.05 -18.59
C ILE A 344 32.07 -15.36 -18.56
N GLY A 345 31.95 -14.33 -17.72
CA GLY A 345 30.81 -13.41 -17.72
C GLY A 345 30.22 -13.05 -16.35
N ARG A 346 30.69 -13.62 -15.22
CA ARG A 346 30.25 -13.16 -13.90
C ARG A 346 30.95 -11.85 -13.53
N ALA A 347 30.18 -10.85 -13.09
CA ALA A 347 30.77 -9.72 -12.37
C ALA A 347 31.57 -10.25 -11.18
N LYS A 348 32.88 -9.95 -11.14
CA LYS A 348 33.78 -10.41 -10.09
C LYS A 348 33.28 -9.88 -8.74
N ASN A 349 33.38 -10.67 -7.68
CA ASN A 349 32.94 -10.30 -6.33
C ASN A 349 31.42 -10.09 -6.15
N CYS A 350 30.59 -10.42 -7.15
CA CYS A 350 29.13 -10.44 -7.00
C CYS A 350 28.69 -11.62 -6.13
N LEU A 351 27.73 -11.41 -5.23
CA LEU A 351 27.14 -12.50 -4.44
C LEU A 351 26.31 -13.43 -5.33
N SER A 352 26.24 -14.71 -4.98
CA SER A 352 25.27 -15.62 -5.59
C SER A 352 23.83 -15.28 -5.12
N PRO A 353 22.78 -15.67 -5.88
CA PRO A 353 21.40 -15.53 -5.45
C PRO A 353 21.12 -16.02 -4.02
N GLU A 354 21.73 -17.12 -3.62
CA GLU A 354 21.60 -17.72 -2.29
C GLU A 354 22.30 -16.87 -1.22
N ASP A 355 23.54 -16.46 -1.49
CA ASP A 355 24.35 -15.65 -0.56
C ASP A 355 23.72 -14.27 -0.28
N ILE A 356 23.01 -13.69 -1.24
CA ILE A 356 22.30 -12.41 -1.06
C ILE A 356 21.39 -12.46 0.17
N ILE A 357 20.66 -13.55 0.35
CA ILE A 357 19.71 -13.69 1.45
C ILE A 357 20.44 -13.83 2.78
N ASP A 358 21.52 -14.60 2.82
CA ASP A 358 22.31 -14.77 4.05
C ASP A 358 23.00 -13.47 4.47
N LYS A 359 23.46 -12.67 3.50
CA LYS A 359 24.01 -11.33 3.76
C LYS A 359 22.94 -10.32 4.19
N TYR A 360 21.71 -10.41 3.69
CA TYR A 360 20.59 -9.64 4.24
C TYR A 360 20.28 -10.05 5.69
N LYS A 361 20.23 -11.35 6.02
CA LYS A 361 20.04 -11.84 7.41
C LYS A 361 21.12 -11.28 8.33
N GLU A 362 22.38 -11.29 7.88
CA GLU A 362 23.52 -10.73 8.62
C GLU A 362 23.35 -9.20 8.83
N ALA A 363 23.02 -8.45 7.77
CA ALA A 363 22.78 -7.00 7.85
C ALA A 363 21.64 -6.64 8.83
N ILE A 364 20.50 -7.32 8.72
CA ILE A 364 19.33 -7.13 9.61
C ILE A 364 19.69 -7.49 11.06
N SER A 365 20.46 -8.55 11.28
CA SER A 365 20.97 -8.90 12.60
C SER A 365 21.89 -7.83 13.19
N TYR A 366 22.59 -7.05 12.38
CA TYR A 366 23.38 -5.92 12.88
C TYR A 366 22.52 -4.70 13.16
N TYR A 367 21.54 -4.39 12.32
CA TYR A 367 20.61 -3.28 12.56
C TYR A 367 19.78 -3.47 13.83
N SER A 368 19.32 -4.69 14.12
CA SER A 368 18.52 -4.98 15.32
C SER A 368 19.26 -4.75 16.65
N LYS A 369 20.59 -4.58 16.63
CA LYS A 369 21.39 -4.18 17.81
C LYS A 369 21.15 -2.72 18.22
N TYR A 370 20.62 -1.88 17.32
CA TYR A 370 20.51 -0.44 17.51
C TYR A 370 19.04 -0.01 17.60
N LYS A 371 18.62 0.48 18.78
CA LYS A 371 17.24 0.96 19.03
C LYS A 371 16.78 2.08 18.10
N ASN A 372 17.71 2.84 17.50
CA ASN A 372 17.43 3.95 16.57
C ASN A 372 17.45 3.53 15.09
N ALA A 373 17.70 2.26 14.78
CA ALA A 373 17.84 1.75 13.42
C ALA A 373 16.65 0.91 12.95
N GLY A 374 15.54 0.87 13.70
CA GLY A 374 14.37 0.03 13.38
C GLY A 374 13.77 0.32 12.00
N VAL A 375 13.82 1.57 11.52
CA VAL A 375 13.37 1.90 10.17
C VAL A 375 14.24 1.22 9.10
N ILE A 376 15.56 1.33 9.24
CA ILE A 376 16.53 0.70 8.33
C ILE A 376 16.41 -0.83 8.38
N GLU A 377 16.24 -1.39 9.58
CA GLU A 377 16.02 -2.83 9.78
C GLU A 377 14.79 -3.32 9.02
N LEU A 378 13.69 -2.57 9.09
CA LEU A 378 12.44 -2.90 8.42
C LEU A 378 12.57 -2.79 6.90
N GLU A 379 13.18 -1.72 6.38
CA GLU A 379 13.38 -1.55 4.95
C GLU A 379 14.31 -2.64 4.38
N ALA A 380 15.36 -3.03 5.11
CA ALA A 380 16.20 -4.16 4.72
C ALA A 380 15.42 -5.49 4.70
N CYS A 381 14.55 -5.73 5.68
CA CYS A 381 13.62 -6.86 5.66
C CYS A 381 12.72 -6.86 4.42
N VAL A 382 12.14 -5.69 4.06
CA VAL A 382 11.27 -5.55 2.88
C VAL A 382 12.04 -5.84 1.59
N LYS A 383 13.27 -5.34 1.45
CA LYS A 383 14.14 -5.64 0.30
C LYS A 383 14.42 -7.14 0.19
N ALA A 384 14.79 -7.80 1.29
CA ALA A 384 15.03 -9.24 1.32
C ALA A 384 13.80 -10.07 0.90
N VAL A 385 12.60 -9.69 1.38
CA VAL A 385 11.33 -10.34 1.00
C VAL A 385 11.06 -10.21 -0.49
N ARG A 386 11.32 -9.05 -1.09
CA ARG A 386 11.13 -8.84 -2.54
C ARG A 386 12.09 -9.70 -3.37
N VAL A 387 13.34 -9.86 -2.93
CA VAL A 387 14.29 -10.80 -3.56
C VAL A 387 13.79 -12.24 -3.44
N LEU A 388 13.36 -12.67 -2.24
CA LEU A 388 12.83 -14.02 -2.02
C LEU A 388 11.57 -14.31 -2.85
N ALA A 389 10.73 -13.30 -3.08
CA ALA A 389 9.56 -13.42 -3.94
C ALA A 389 9.95 -13.75 -5.38
N ILE A 390 10.97 -13.08 -5.94
CA ILE A 390 11.50 -13.36 -7.28
C ILE A 390 12.15 -14.74 -7.34
N GLN A 391 12.87 -15.12 -6.28
CA GLN A 391 13.45 -16.46 -6.12
C GLN A 391 12.39 -17.56 -5.88
N LYS A 392 11.10 -17.22 -5.76
CA LYS A 392 9.98 -18.12 -5.44
C LYS A 392 10.16 -18.89 -4.12
N ARG A 393 10.86 -18.28 -3.15
CA ARG A 393 11.12 -18.84 -1.80
C ARG A 393 10.12 -18.30 -0.77
N SER A 394 8.82 -18.55 -0.99
CA SER A 394 7.74 -17.95 -0.18
C SER A 394 7.77 -18.30 1.30
N MET A 395 8.27 -19.49 1.68
CA MET A 395 8.35 -19.89 3.09
C MET A 395 9.34 -19.04 3.88
N GLU A 396 10.56 -18.87 3.36
CA GLU A 396 11.57 -18.00 3.97
C GLU A 396 11.13 -16.54 3.94
N ALA A 397 10.50 -16.08 2.86
CA ALA A 397 9.94 -14.72 2.79
C ALA A 397 8.92 -14.48 3.91
N SER A 398 8.08 -15.47 4.21
CA SER A 398 7.13 -15.40 5.33
C SER A 398 7.81 -15.32 6.69
N GLU A 399 9.00 -15.91 6.88
CA GLU A 399 9.76 -15.80 8.13
C GLU A 399 10.29 -14.38 8.34
N PHE A 400 10.82 -13.75 7.29
CA PHE A 400 11.20 -12.33 7.34
C PHE A 400 10.00 -11.43 7.70
N LEU A 401 8.84 -11.66 7.08
CA LEU A 401 7.64 -10.87 7.36
C LEU A 401 7.12 -11.05 8.79
N GLN A 402 7.22 -12.25 9.37
CA GLN A 402 6.86 -12.47 10.78
C GLN A 402 7.77 -11.68 11.71
N ASN A 403 9.08 -11.66 11.45
CA ASN A 403 10.03 -10.87 12.22
C ASN A 403 9.81 -9.36 12.03
N ALA A 404 9.46 -8.92 10.82
CA ALA A 404 9.22 -7.51 10.49
C ALA A 404 8.06 -6.88 11.29
N VAL A 405 7.07 -7.67 11.73
CA VAL A 405 5.97 -7.19 12.60
C VAL A 405 6.48 -6.75 13.98
N TYR A 406 7.56 -7.36 14.47
CA TYR A 406 8.13 -7.09 15.79
C TYR A 406 9.18 -5.99 15.83
N ILE A 407 9.62 -5.51 14.66
CA ILE A 407 10.57 -4.41 14.59
C ILE A 407 9.94 -3.19 15.25
N ASN A 408 10.64 -2.67 16.27
CA ASN A 408 10.18 -1.54 17.05
C ASN A 408 10.45 -0.25 16.28
N LEU A 409 9.39 0.25 15.64
CA LEU A 409 9.34 1.60 15.10
C LEU A 409 8.75 2.46 16.21
N ARG A 410 9.55 3.37 16.76
CA ARG A 410 9.12 4.27 17.84
C ARG A 410 7.84 5.00 17.43
N GLN A 411 6.91 5.16 18.38
CA GLN A 411 5.65 5.92 18.27
C GLN A 411 5.20 6.20 16.83
N LEU A 412 4.60 5.19 16.21
CA LEU A 412 3.93 5.37 14.92
C LEU A 412 2.62 6.12 15.11
N SER A 413 2.32 7.04 14.21
CA SER A 413 0.97 7.60 14.06
C SER A 413 -0.03 6.50 13.67
N GLU A 414 -1.33 6.80 13.77
CA GLU A 414 -2.37 5.84 13.38
C GLU A 414 -2.32 5.57 11.87
N GLU A 415 -2.01 6.61 11.07
CA GLU A 415 -1.82 6.55 9.63
C GLU A 415 -0.64 5.66 9.25
N GLU A 416 0.49 5.79 9.95
CA GLU A 416 1.67 4.96 9.74
C GLU A 416 1.43 3.49 10.10
N LYS A 417 0.60 3.22 11.12
CA LYS A 417 0.16 1.84 11.44
C LYS A 417 -0.69 1.26 10.31
N ILE A 418 -1.65 2.02 9.79
CA ILE A 418 -2.48 1.60 8.64
C ILE A 418 -1.59 1.28 7.45
N GLN A 419 -0.62 2.16 7.14
CA GLN A 419 0.32 1.96 6.04
C GLN A 419 1.18 0.70 6.26
N ARG A 420 1.73 0.51 7.47
CA ARG A 420 2.53 -0.68 7.81
C ARG A 420 1.77 -1.99 7.56
N TYR A 421 0.52 -2.08 8.01
CA TYR A 421 -0.28 -3.28 7.81
C TYR A 421 -0.71 -3.47 6.35
N SER A 422 -0.97 -2.38 5.62
CA SER A 422 -1.28 -2.43 4.18
C SER A 422 -0.10 -3.00 3.39
N ILE A 423 1.13 -2.54 3.68
CA ILE A 423 2.34 -3.05 3.03
C ILE A 423 2.61 -4.51 3.40
N LEU A 424 2.40 -4.91 4.66
CA LEU A 424 2.51 -6.32 5.04
C LEU A 424 1.53 -7.18 4.24
N SER A 425 0.30 -6.70 4.03
CA SER A 425 -0.67 -7.38 3.16
C SER A 425 -0.15 -7.54 1.74
N GLU A 426 0.34 -6.46 1.13
CA GLU A 426 0.90 -6.48 -0.23
C GLU A 426 2.08 -7.45 -0.36
N LEU A 427 2.98 -7.48 0.63
CA LEU A 427 4.13 -8.40 0.63
C LEU A 427 3.70 -9.86 0.78
N TYR A 428 2.69 -10.16 1.60
CA TYR A 428 2.12 -11.50 1.67
C TYR A 428 1.41 -11.91 0.38
N GLU A 429 0.77 -10.95 -0.30
CA GLU A 429 0.14 -11.20 -1.60
C GLU A 429 1.19 -11.47 -2.68
N LEU A 430 2.28 -10.71 -2.68
CA LEU A 430 3.43 -10.87 -3.59
C LEU A 430 4.03 -12.29 -3.53
N ILE A 431 4.10 -12.89 -2.33
CA ILE A 431 4.63 -14.25 -2.15
C ILE A 431 3.57 -15.35 -2.29
N GLY A 432 2.32 -15.00 -2.63
CA GLY A 432 1.21 -15.93 -2.86
C GLY A 432 0.43 -16.36 -1.61
N PHE A 433 0.65 -15.72 -0.47
CA PHE A 433 0.00 -16.07 0.80
C PHE A 433 -1.28 -15.25 1.01
N HIS A 434 -2.28 -15.48 0.16
CA HIS A 434 -3.51 -14.67 0.07
C HIS A 434 -4.29 -14.56 1.39
N ARG A 435 -4.34 -15.63 2.21
CA ARG A 435 -5.03 -15.57 3.51
C ARG A 435 -4.32 -14.67 4.52
N LYS A 436 -2.98 -14.70 4.54
CA LYS A 436 -2.19 -13.81 5.41
C LYS A 436 -2.27 -12.37 4.90
N SER A 437 -2.27 -12.18 3.58
CA SER A 437 -2.52 -10.86 2.98
C SER A 437 -3.87 -10.30 3.44
N ALA A 438 -4.97 -11.03 3.23
CA ALA A 438 -6.30 -10.61 3.65
C ALA A 438 -6.40 -10.34 5.16
N PHE A 439 -5.69 -11.11 5.99
CA PHE A 439 -5.58 -10.85 7.42
C PHE A 439 -4.95 -9.48 7.72
N PHE A 440 -3.78 -9.17 7.17
CA PHE A 440 -3.13 -7.87 7.41
C PHE A 440 -3.93 -6.71 6.81
N LYS A 441 -4.57 -6.89 5.66
CA LYS A 441 -5.45 -5.88 5.06
C LYS A 441 -6.68 -5.60 5.93
N ARG A 442 -7.25 -6.64 6.54
CA ARG A 442 -8.35 -6.51 7.51
C ARG A 442 -7.89 -5.79 8.78
N VAL A 443 -6.68 -6.05 9.26
CA VAL A 443 -6.11 -5.32 10.40
C VAL A 443 -5.93 -3.83 10.04
N ALA A 444 -5.42 -3.52 8.85
CA ALA A 444 -5.34 -2.14 8.35
C ALA A 444 -6.72 -1.47 8.30
N ALA A 445 -7.74 -2.18 7.80
CA ALA A 445 -9.12 -1.70 7.76
C ALA A 445 -9.66 -1.34 9.15
N MET A 446 -9.40 -2.19 10.15
CA MET A 446 -9.82 -1.94 11.54
C MET A 446 -9.07 -0.76 12.16
N GLN A 447 -7.81 -0.55 11.78
CA GLN A 447 -7.01 0.57 12.26
C GLN A 447 -7.56 1.91 11.76
N CYS A 448 -8.21 1.97 10.59
CA CYS A 448 -8.90 3.19 10.10
C CYS A 448 -10.01 3.71 11.03
N VAL A 449 -10.48 2.88 11.96
CA VAL A 449 -11.59 3.18 12.89
C VAL A 449 -11.20 2.94 14.34
N ALA A 450 -9.90 3.01 14.63
CA ALA A 450 -9.37 2.86 15.98
C ALA A 450 -9.94 3.94 16.92
N PRO A 451 -10.18 3.63 18.21
CA PRO A 451 -10.76 4.59 19.17
C PRO A 451 -9.94 5.86 19.39
N SER A 452 -8.64 5.80 19.09
CA SER A 452 -7.68 6.91 19.12
C SER A 452 -7.93 7.98 18.05
N ILE A 453 -8.66 7.65 16.97
CA ILE A 453 -8.90 8.54 15.84
C ILE A 453 -10.16 9.36 16.11
N SER A 454 -10.03 10.69 16.07
CA SER A 454 -11.14 11.64 16.27
C SER A 454 -12.22 11.51 15.20
N GLU A 455 -11.80 11.32 13.94
CA GLU A 455 -12.69 11.15 12.78
C GLU A 455 -12.45 9.79 12.10
N PRO A 456 -13.19 8.74 12.50
CA PRO A 456 -13.01 7.40 11.95
C PRO A 456 -13.30 7.30 10.44
N GLY A 457 -12.34 6.75 9.70
CA GLY A 457 -12.41 6.57 8.24
C GLY A 457 -13.27 5.36 7.82
N TRP A 458 -14.57 5.35 8.14
CA TRP A 458 -15.45 4.20 7.85
C TRP A 458 -15.54 3.82 6.37
N ARG A 459 -15.42 4.78 5.45
CA ARG A 459 -15.36 4.52 4.00
C ARG A 459 -14.11 3.72 3.61
N ALA A 460 -12.94 4.14 4.11
CA ALA A 460 -11.69 3.42 3.88
C ALA A 460 -11.71 2.02 4.52
N CYS A 461 -12.23 1.91 5.75
CA CYS A 461 -12.44 0.64 6.44
C CYS A 461 -13.27 -0.33 5.59
N TYR A 462 -14.44 0.12 5.10
CA TYR A 462 -15.32 -0.70 4.27
C TYR A 462 -14.65 -1.14 2.97
N LYS A 463 -13.96 -0.23 2.26
CA LYS A 463 -13.23 -0.54 1.04
C LYS A 463 -12.17 -1.62 1.26
N LEU A 464 -11.33 -1.44 2.28
CA LEU A 464 -10.28 -2.42 2.62
C LEU A 464 -10.87 -3.78 3.01
N LEU A 465 -12.01 -3.82 3.71
CA LEU A 465 -12.70 -5.08 4.03
C LEU A 465 -13.17 -5.82 2.78
N LEU A 466 -13.71 -5.12 1.78
CA LEU A 466 -14.11 -5.72 0.51
C LEU A 466 -12.92 -6.37 -0.21
N GLU A 467 -11.77 -5.72 -0.20
CA GLU A 467 -10.54 -6.27 -0.80
C GLU A 467 -10.03 -7.55 -0.10
N THR A 468 -10.48 -7.84 1.12
CA THR A 468 -10.10 -9.07 1.85
C THR A 468 -10.91 -10.30 1.46
N LEU A 469 -12.06 -10.11 0.81
CA LEU A 469 -13.01 -11.19 0.47
C LEU A 469 -12.37 -12.35 -0.30
N PRO A 470 -11.57 -12.11 -1.38
CA PRO A 470 -10.97 -13.21 -2.15
C PRO A 470 -10.00 -14.05 -1.32
N GLY A 471 -9.24 -13.43 -0.40
CA GLY A 471 -8.28 -14.13 0.46
C GLY A 471 -8.93 -15.03 1.51
N TYR A 472 -10.24 -14.86 1.76
CA TYR A 472 -11.06 -15.77 2.58
C TYR A 472 -11.99 -16.65 1.75
N SER A 473 -11.81 -16.70 0.43
CA SER A 473 -12.66 -17.45 -0.50
C SER A 473 -14.14 -17.08 -0.41
N LEU A 474 -14.42 -15.77 -0.28
CA LEU A 474 -15.77 -15.21 -0.25
C LEU A 474 -15.98 -14.34 -1.48
N SER A 475 -17.08 -14.55 -2.20
CA SER A 475 -17.58 -13.65 -3.25
C SER A 475 -18.89 -13.02 -2.76
N LEU A 476 -19.14 -11.76 -3.11
CA LEU A 476 -20.42 -11.09 -2.85
C LEU A 476 -21.39 -11.18 -4.02
N ASP A 477 -21.04 -11.88 -5.10
CA ASP A 477 -21.98 -12.25 -6.15
C ASP A 477 -22.79 -13.47 -5.70
N PRO A 478 -24.12 -13.35 -5.58
CA PRO A 478 -24.99 -14.49 -5.27
C PRO A 478 -24.88 -15.65 -6.26
N LYS A 479 -24.42 -15.42 -7.50
CA LYS A 479 -24.22 -16.46 -8.53
C LYS A 479 -22.98 -17.31 -8.29
N ASP A 480 -21.94 -16.72 -7.71
CA ASP A 480 -20.69 -17.41 -7.38
C ASP A 480 -20.84 -18.33 -6.16
N PHE A 481 -22.00 -18.28 -5.49
CA PHE A 481 -22.31 -19.16 -4.39
C PHE A 481 -22.49 -20.59 -4.89
N ASN A 482 -21.61 -21.50 -4.43
CA ASN A 482 -21.68 -22.91 -4.80
C ASN A 482 -23.00 -23.52 -4.37
N LYS A 483 -23.73 -24.14 -5.31
CA LYS A 483 -24.87 -25.04 -5.05
C LYS A 483 -24.42 -26.38 -4.37
N GLY A 484 -23.24 -26.43 -3.76
CA GLY A 484 -22.57 -27.62 -3.23
C GLY A 484 -21.83 -27.34 -1.92
N THR A 485 -20.76 -28.08 -1.63
CA THR A 485 -19.99 -27.96 -0.38
C THR A 485 -19.38 -26.57 -0.19
N HIS A 486 -19.55 -25.99 1.01
CA HIS A 486 -19.00 -24.69 1.39
C HIS A 486 -17.47 -24.66 1.21
N ARG A 487 -16.94 -23.53 0.71
CA ARG A 487 -15.51 -23.29 0.56
C ARG A 487 -15.05 -22.18 1.49
N GLY A 488 -13.91 -22.40 2.15
CA GLY A 488 -13.27 -21.44 3.06
C GLY A 488 -13.63 -21.68 4.52
N TRP A 489 -13.51 -20.64 5.34
CA TRP A 489 -13.69 -20.74 6.80
C TRP A 489 -14.94 -19.97 7.22
N ALA A 490 -16.05 -20.68 7.40
CA ALA A 490 -17.37 -20.09 7.68
C ALA A 490 -17.33 -19.09 8.84
N ALA A 491 -16.66 -19.41 9.95
CA ALA A 491 -16.51 -18.49 11.09
C ALA A 491 -15.85 -17.15 10.72
N VAL A 492 -14.81 -17.19 9.87
CA VAL A 492 -14.11 -15.96 9.43
C VAL A 492 -14.96 -15.18 8.44
N GLN A 493 -15.61 -15.87 7.50
CA GLN A 493 -16.48 -15.25 6.50
C GLN A 493 -17.71 -14.59 7.13
N MET A 494 -18.36 -15.26 8.08
CA MET A 494 -19.48 -14.69 8.85
C MET A 494 -19.03 -13.43 9.59
N ARG A 495 -17.87 -13.48 10.28
CA ARG A 495 -17.34 -12.32 10.99
C ARG A 495 -17.04 -11.15 10.05
N LEU A 496 -16.46 -11.41 8.88
CA LEU A 496 -16.20 -10.40 7.86
C LEU A 496 -17.51 -9.78 7.31
N LEU A 497 -18.53 -10.59 7.06
CA LEU A 497 -19.85 -10.10 6.64
C LEU A 497 -20.49 -9.22 7.72
N HIS A 498 -20.40 -9.60 8.99
CA HIS A 498 -20.84 -8.76 10.10
C HIS A 498 -20.07 -7.42 10.18
N GLU A 499 -18.76 -7.44 9.95
CA GLU A 499 -17.95 -6.22 9.90
C GLU A 499 -18.33 -5.32 8.72
N LEU A 500 -18.62 -5.88 7.55
CA LEU A 500 -19.15 -5.13 6.39
C LEU A 500 -20.51 -4.50 6.69
N VAL A 501 -21.42 -5.24 7.33
CA VAL A 501 -22.71 -4.71 7.81
C VAL A 501 -22.50 -3.57 8.82
N TYR A 502 -21.54 -3.73 9.72
CA TYR A 502 -21.26 -2.70 10.73
C TYR A 502 -20.68 -1.44 10.09
N ALA A 503 -19.68 -1.57 9.22
CA ALA A 503 -19.08 -0.45 8.52
C ALA A 503 -20.09 0.29 7.63
N SER A 504 -20.96 -0.42 6.90
CA SER A 504 -22.01 0.21 6.08
C SER A 504 -22.99 1.03 6.90
N ARG A 505 -23.34 0.57 8.12
CA ARG A 505 -24.18 1.35 9.05
C ARG A 505 -23.49 2.63 9.49
N ARG A 506 -22.21 2.56 9.83
CA ARG A 506 -21.42 3.72 10.29
C ARG A 506 -21.16 4.73 9.17
N MET A 507 -21.12 4.28 7.93
CA MET A 507 -21.11 5.14 6.73
C MET A 507 -22.46 5.84 6.45
N GLY A 508 -23.53 5.50 7.18
CA GLY A 508 -24.86 6.03 6.94
C GLY A 508 -25.55 5.45 5.69
N ASN A 509 -25.12 4.28 5.20
CA ASN A 509 -25.72 3.61 4.04
C ASN A 509 -26.55 2.37 4.47
N PRO A 510 -27.85 2.54 4.77
CA PRO A 510 -28.71 1.44 5.21
C PRO A 510 -28.96 0.41 4.12
N ALA A 511 -28.99 0.80 2.83
CA ALA A 511 -29.20 -0.11 1.71
C ALA A 511 -28.10 -1.19 1.62
N LEU A 512 -26.84 -0.80 1.80
CA LEU A 512 -25.71 -1.74 1.89
C LEU A 512 -25.84 -2.69 3.09
N SER A 513 -26.34 -2.17 4.21
CA SER A 513 -26.54 -2.96 5.44
C SER A 513 -27.61 -4.04 5.24
N VAL A 514 -28.75 -3.67 4.64
CA VAL A 514 -29.83 -4.59 4.27
C VAL A 514 -29.32 -5.65 3.30
N ARG A 515 -28.57 -5.24 2.28
CA ARG A 515 -27.99 -6.15 1.29
C ARG A 515 -27.03 -7.17 1.90
N HIS A 516 -26.08 -6.73 2.73
CA HIS A 516 -25.10 -7.61 3.36
C HIS A 516 -25.74 -8.56 4.39
N LEU A 517 -26.75 -8.09 5.15
CA LEU A 517 -27.54 -8.96 6.04
C LEU A 517 -28.33 -10.02 5.25
N SER A 518 -28.93 -9.62 4.12
CA SER A 518 -29.62 -10.54 3.22
C SER A 518 -28.65 -11.57 2.64
N PHE A 519 -27.46 -11.13 2.23
CA PHE A 519 -26.39 -12.00 1.76
C PHE A 519 -25.95 -13.00 2.83
N LEU A 520 -25.74 -12.55 4.07
CA LEU A 520 -25.36 -13.39 5.20
C LEU A 520 -26.41 -14.48 5.46
N LEU A 521 -27.70 -14.12 5.52
CA LEU A 521 -28.77 -15.11 5.69
C LEU A 521 -28.84 -16.07 4.52
N GLN A 522 -28.73 -15.59 3.28
CA GLN A 522 -28.84 -16.43 2.10
C GLN A 522 -27.67 -17.42 1.97
N THR A 523 -26.47 -17.03 2.37
CA THR A 523 -25.24 -17.81 2.12
C THR A 523 -24.73 -18.58 3.34
N MET A 524 -24.94 -18.08 4.55
CA MET A 524 -24.38 -18.64 5.78
C MET A 524 -25.44 -19.23 6.73
N LEU A 525 -26.70 -19.37 6.30
CA LEU A 525 -27.80 -19.87 7.14
C LEU A 525 -27.46 -21.15 7.92
N ASP A 526 -26.80 -22.08 7.23
CA ASP A 526 -26.47 -23.41 7.74
C ASP A 526 -25.37 -23.38 8.82
N PHE A 527 -24.62 -22.27 8.92
CA PHE A 527 -23.53 -22.05 9.87
C PHE A 527 -23.91 -21.16 11.05
N LEU A 528 -25.04 -20.44 10.95
CA LEU A 528 -25.54 -19.59 12.03
C LEU A 528 -26.21 -20.43 13.12
N SER A 529 -25.92 -20.12 14.38
CA SER A 529 -26.70 -20.63 15.52
C SER A 529 -28.12 -20.07 15.51
N ASP A 530 -29.04 -20.71 16.23
CA ASP A 530 -30.43 -20.25 16.29
C ASP A 530 -30.57 -18.86 16.93
N GLN A 531 -29.64 -18.49 17.82
CA GLN A 531 -29.58 -17.13 18.36
C GLN A 531 -29.10 -16.13 17.31
N GLU A 532 -28.02 -16.41 16.59
CA GLU A 532 -27.51 -15.52 15.54
C GLU A 532 -28.53 -15.36 14.40
N LYS A 533 -29.27 -16.42 14.03
CA LYS A 533 -30.37 -16.33 13.06
C LYS A 533 -31.43 -15.33 13.52
N LYS A 534 -31.83 -15.37 14.80
CA LYS A 534 -32.79 -14.40 15.37
C LYS A 534 -32.22 -12.98 15.32
N ASP A 535 -30.98 -12.78 15.74
CA ASP A 535 -30.35 -11.46 15.80
C ASP A 535 -30.16 -10.82 14.41
N VAL A 536 -29.75 -11.63 13.42
CA VAL A 536 -29.59 -11.19 12.04
C VAL A 536 -30.96 -10.87 11.41
N THR A 537 -31.98 -11.70 11.65
CA THR A 537 -33.34 -11.47 11.13
C THR A 537 -33.97 -10.23 11.76
N GLN A 538 -33.86 -10.05 13.08
CA GLN A 538 -34.35 -8.87 13.79
C GLN A 538 -33.65 -7.59 13.30
N SER A 539 -32.34 -7.68 13.06
CA SER A 539 -31.59 -6.58 12.45
C SER A 539 -32.12 -6.25 11.07
N LEU A 540 -32.31 -7.26 10.21
CA LEU A 540 -32.81 -7.05 8.86
C LEU A 540 -34.20 -6.41 8.87
N GLU A 541 -35.11 -6.86 9.72
CA GLU A 541 -36.44 -6.25 9.93
C GLU A 541 -36.32 -4.77 10.34
N ASN A 542 -35.45 -4.48 11.31
CA ASN A 542 -35.22 -3.12 11.78
C ASN A 542 -34.69 -2.19 10.68
N TYR A 543 -33.81 -2.67 9.79
CA TYR A 543 -33.28 -1.84 8.68
C TYR A 543 -34.25 -1.74 7.52
N THR A 544 -34.95 -2.82 7.18
CA THR A 544 -35.94 -2.84 6.09
C THR A 544 -37.16 -1.98 6.38
N SER A 545 -37.52 -1.80 7.66
CA SER A 545 -38.54 -0.82 8.08
C SER A 545 -38.16 0.63 7.76
N LYS A 546 -36.85 0.95 7.68
CA LYS A 546 -36.32 2.29 7.40
C LYS A 546 -35.94 2.50 5.94
N CYS A 547 -35.48 1.44 5.28
CA CYS A 547 -35.02 1.44 3.91
C CYS A 547 -35.44 0.11 3.28
N PRO A 548 -36.51 0.08 2.45
CA PRO A 548 -36.96 -1.14 1.80
C PRO A 548 -35.80 -1.79 1.03
N GLY A 549 -35.72 -3.12 1.08
CA GLY A 549 -34.76 -3.85 0.27
C GLY A 549 -34.98 -3.56 -1.22
N THR A 550 -33.90 -3.41 -1.97
CA THR A 550 -33.95 -3.18 -3.42
C THR A 550 -33.50 -4.41 -4.20
N MET A 551 -34.13 -4.64 -5.35
CA MET A 551 -33.71 -5.62 -6.37
C MET A 551 -32.81 -4.96 -7.44
N GLU A 552 -32.43 -3.71 -7.25
CA GLU A 552 -31.54 -2.98 -8.14
C GLU A 552 -30.07 -3.20 -7.77
N LEU A 553 -29.18 -2.97 -8.74
CA LEU A 553 -27.74 -2.93 -8.53
C LEU A 553 -27.39 -1.76 -7.62
N LEU A 554 -26.63 -2.03 -6.56
CA LEU A 554 -26.10 -0.96 -5.70
C LEU A 554 -24.76 -0.49 -6.26
N THR A 555 -24.70 0.75 -6.70
CA THR A 555 -23.45 1.39 -7.16
C THR A 555 -22.80 2.11 -5.98
N LEU A 556 -21.57 1.75 -5.66
CA LEU A 556 -20.74 2.49 -4.74
C LEU A 556 -20.07 3.69 -5.45
N PRO A 557 -19.67 4.75 -4.70
CA PRO A 557 -19.03 5.94 -5.29
C PRO A 557 -17.74 5.67 -6.08
N ASP A 558 -17.08 4.54 -5.83
CA ASP A 558 -15.88 4.07 -6.53
C ASP A 558 -16.19 3.25 -7.79
N GLY A 559 -17.47 3.14 -8.17
CA GLY A 559 -17.94 2.37 -9.32
C GLY A 559 -18.14 0.88 -9.05
N LEU A 560 -17.89 0.38 -7.83
CA LEU A 560 -18.14 -1.01 -7.51
C LEU A 560 -19.65 -1.28 -7.52
N MET A 561 -20.07 -2.18 -8.40
CA MET A 561 -21.46 -2.60 -8.52
C MET A 561 -21.70 -3.89 -7.74
N LEU A 562 -22.71 -3.84 -6.88
CA LEU A 562 -23.05 -4.89 -5.97
C LEU A 562 -24.44 -5.44 -6.40
N PRO A 563 -24.55 -6.70 -6.92
CA PRO A 563 -25.82 -7.26 -7.42
C PRO A 563 -26.84 -7.56 -6.32
N PRO A 564 -28.15 -7.43 -6.57
CA PRO A 564 -29.18 -7.74 -5.56
C PRO A 564 -29.08 -9.19 -5.08
N VAL A 565 -29.51 -9.45 -3.84
CA VAL A 565 -29.46 -10.79 -3.23
C VAL A 565 -30.84 -11.43 -3.27
N PRO A 566 -31.12 -12.38 -4.17
CA PRO A 566 -32.37 -13.12 -4.13
C PRO A 566 -32.35 -14.15 -2.99
N PHE A 567 -33.41 -14.20 -2.18
CA PHE A 567 -33.60 -15.29 -1.23
C PHE A 567 -34.08 -16.55 -1.96
N THR A 568 -33.15 -17.42 -2.35
CA THR A 568 -33.47 -18.70 -2.99
C THR A 568 -33.54 -19.86 -2.01
N LYS A 569 -32.97 -19.70 -0.80
CA LYS A 569 -33.06 -20.69 0.29
C LYS A 569 -34.25 -20.44 1.23
N LEU A 570 -34.88 -19.26 1.14
CA LEU A 570 -35.93 -18.80 2.04
C LEU A 570 -37.03 -18.11 1.24
N PRO A 571 -38.33 -18.42 1.44
CA PRO A 571 -38.86 -19.50 2.28
C PRO A 571 -38.74 -20.88 1.62
N ILE A 572 -38.59 -21.94 2.43
CA ILE A 572 -38.73 -23.32 1.95
C ILE A 572 -40.23 -23.64 1.84
N VAL A 573 -40.78 -23.53 0.63
CA VAL A 573 -42.17 -23.93 0.35
C VAL A 573 -42.24 -25.46 0.36
N LYS A 574 -42.83 -26.05 1.41
CA LYS A 574 -42.99 -27.51 1.54
C LYS A 574 -44.20 -28.06 0.78
N ILE A 575 -45.28 -27.29 0.67
CA ILE A 575 -46.52 -27.66 0.00
C ILE A 575 -47.15 -26.39 -0.57
N LEU A 576 -47.42 -26.40 -1.88
CA LEU A 576 -48.24 -25.40 -2.55
C LEU A 576 -49.65 -25.98 -2.67
N VAL A 577 -50.64 -25.41 -1.97
CA VAL A 577 -52.04 -25.81 -2.13
C VAL A 577 -52.70 -24.82 -3.07
N GLY A 578 -53.06 -25.25 -4.27
CA GLY A 578 -53.92 -24.48 -5.16
C GLY A 578 -55.29 -24.29 -4.49
N LEU A 579 -55.75 -23.06 -4.39
CA LEU A 579 -57.15 -22.79 -4.03
C LEU A 579 -57.99 -22.99 -5.30
N ASP A 580 -59.03 -23.82 -5.21
CA ASP A 580 -59.94 -24.14 -6.31
C ASP A 580 -60.49 -22.89 -7.00
N PRO A 581 -60.69 -22.91 -8.34
CA PRO A 581 -61.13 -21.76 -9.15
C PRO A 581 -62.59 -21.36 -8.96
N HIS A 582 -63.27 -21.79 -7.88
CA HIS A 582 -64.72 -21.64 -7.71
C HIS A 582 -65.16 -20.96 -6.40
N LEU A 583 -64.45 -19.92 -5.97
CA LEU A 583 -65.08 -18.86 -5.15
C LEU A 583 -65.27 -17.60 -6.01
N PRO A 584 -66.51 -17.08 -6.15
CA PRO A 584 -66.72 -15.82 -6.86
C PRO A 584 -66.08 -14.69 -6.05
N LEU A 585 -64.99 -14.12 -6.58
CA LEU A 585 -64.43 -12.87 -6.10
C LEU A 585 -65.50 -11.78 -6.28
N GLN A 586 -66.18 -11.41 -5.19
CA GLN A 586 -67.01 -10.21 -5.20
C GLN A 586 -66.10 -8.99 -5.34
N TYR A 587 -66.19 -8.37 -6.51
CA TYR A 587 -65.52 -7.12 -6.83
C TYR A 587 -66.27 -5.96 -6.16
N THR A 588 -65.73 -5.40 -5.08
CA THR A 588 -66.12 -4.07 -4.61
C THR A 588 -65.05 -3.07 -5.03
N ALA A 589 -65.20 -2.55 -6.25
CA ALA A 589 -64.41 -1.44 -6.72
C ALA A 589 -64.73 -0.18 -5.89
N LYS A 590 -63.85 0.15 -4.93
CA LYS A 590 -63.63 1.55 -4.54
C LYS A 590 -62.14 1.77 -4.32
N ASN A 591 -61.62 2.66 -5.16
CA ASN A 591 -60.28 3.26 -5.24
C ASN A 591 -59.22 2.54 -6.08
N LYS A 592 -58.62 3.37 -6.94
CA LYS A 592 -57.58 3.09 -7.93
C LYS A 592 -56.27 2.74 -7.20
N ASP A 593 -55.93 1.46 -7.14
CA ASP A 593 -54.55 1.01 -6.90
C ASP A 593 -54.37 -0.41 -7.51
N PRO A 594 -53.34 -0.69 -8.34
CA PRO A 594 -53.20 -1.96 -9.04
C PRO A 594 -52.46 -3.01 -8.18
N SER A 595 -52.69 -3.05 -6.87
CA SER A 595 -52.15 -4.10 -6.00
C SER A 595 -53.12 -5.27 -5.93
N HIS A 596 -52.83 -6.37 -6.62
CA HIS A 596 -53.54 -7.64 -6.45
C HIS A 596 -53.09 -8.33 -5.17
N GLU A 597 -54.04 -8.65 -4.29
CA GLU A 597 -53.79 -9.33 -3.02
C GLU A 597 -54.08 -10.83 -3.18
N VAL A 598 -53.04 -11.67 -3.19
CA VAL A 598 -53.15 -13.13 -3.25
C VAL A 598 -52.93 -13.70 -1.85
N ILE A 599 -53.95 -14.30 -1.25
CA ILE A 599 -53.87 -14.93 0.08
C ILE A 599 -53.36 -16.37 -0.08
N MET A 600 -52.09 -16.62 0.26
CA MET A 600 -51.55 -17.99 0.38
C MET A 600 -51.69 -18.53 1.81
N LYS A 601 -52.21 -19.77 1.96
CA LYS A 601 -52.19 -20.51 3.23
C LYS A 601 -50.93 -21.38 3.32
N ILE A 602 -50.00 -21.04 4.23
CA ILE A 602 -48.85 -21.89 4.53
C ILE A 602 -49.14 -22.73 5.77
N ARG A 603 -49.06 -24.06 5.66
CA ARG A 603 -49.22 -24.99 6.78
C ARG A 603 -47.86 -25.22 7.45
N CYS A 604 -47.67 -24.68 8.66
CA CYS A 604 -46.47 -24.93 9.46
C CYS A 604 -46.79 -25.94 10.58
N GLY A 605 -46.47 -27.23 10.36
CA GLY A 605 -46.71 -28.30 11.34
C GLY A 605 -48.19 -28.67 11.56
N ASN A 606 -48.46 -29.47 12.61
CA ASN A 606 -49.77 -30.05 12.92
C ASN A 606 -50.82 -29.05 13.45
N ARG A 607 -50.53 -27.74 13.47
CA ARG A 607 -51.53 -26.70 13.72
C ARG A 607 -51.59 -25.73 12.55
N SER A 608 -52.75 -25.65 11.92
CA SER A 608 -53.08 -24.70 10.86
C SER A 608 -53.22 -23.29 11.44
N GLN A 609 -52.12 -22.52 11.51
CA GLN A 609 -52.19 -21.07 11.68
C GLN A 609 -52.32 -20.40 10.31
N GLN A 610 -53.35 -19.57 10.13
CA GLN A 610 -53.49 -18.71 8.96
C GLN A 610 -52.62 -17.47 9.18
N VAL A 611 -51.61 -17.28 8.34
CA VAL A 611 -50.83 -16.04 8.28
C VAL A 611 -51.12 -15.40 6.92
N PRO A 612 -51.80 -14.24 6.84
CA PRO A 612 -51.96 -13.54 5.57
C PRO A 612 -50.59 -13.01 5.13
N ILE A 613 -50.16 -13.39 3.92
CA ILE A 613 -48.94 -12.89 3.30
C ILE A 613 -49.34 -11.91 2.21
N ARG A 614 -48.81 -10.69 2.28
CA ARG A 614 -49.02 -9.66 1.25
C ARG A 614 -47.95 -9.84 0.17
N LEU A 615 -48.32 -10.40 -0.96
CA LEU A 615 -47.46 -10.52 -2.14
C LEU A 615 -47.70 -9.32 -3.06
N THR A 616 -46.68 -8.49 -3.28
CA THR A 616 -46.75 -7.41 -4.26
C THR A 616 -46.24 -7.92 -5.61
N LEU A 617 -47.14 -8.12 -6.56
CA LEU A 617 -46.79 -8.40 -7.96
C LEU A 617 -46.19 -7.13 -8.60
N ILE A 618 -44.88 -7.13 -8.86
CA ILE A 618 -44.28 -6.14 -9.76
C ILE A 618 -44.41 -6.70 -11.18
N SER A 619 -45.48 -6.32 -11.88
CA SER A 619 -45.68 -6.65 -13.29
C SER A 619 -44.64 -5.90 -14.14
N ALA A 620 -43.72 -6.63 -14.78
CA ALA A 620 -42.98 -6.11 -15.91
C ALA A 620 -43.94 -5.99 -17.10
N ASN A 621 -44.12 -4.76 -17.58
CA ASN A 621 -45.03 -4.38 -18.66
C ASN A 621 -44.70 -5.17 -19.95
N PRO A 622 -45.54 -6.10 -20.44
CA PRO A 622 -45.35 -6.66 -21.76
C PRO A 622 -45.93 -5.69 -22.79
N GLY A 623 -45.12 -5.26 -23.75
CA GLY A 623 -45.59 -4.45 -24.87
C GLY A 623 -46.76 -5.09 -25.61
N PRO A 624 -47.60 -4.29 -26.29
CA PRO A 624 -48.85 -4.77 -26.88
C PRO A 624 -48.54 -5.73 -28.05
N GLY A 625 -48.77 -7.04 -27.85
CA GLY A 625 -48.64 -8.02 -28.93
C GLY A 625 -48.44 -9.50 -28.55
N ALA A 626 -48.29 -9.86 -27.27
CA ALA A 626 -48.10 -11.28 -26.90
C ALA A 626 -49.45 -11.99 -26.67
N SER A 627 -49.75 -12.99 -27.50
CA SER A 627 -50.95 -13.83 -27.38
C SER A 627 -50.94 -14.71 -26.12
N SER A 628 -52.14 -15.03 -25.64
CA SER A 628 -52.51 -15.66 -24.36
C SER A 628 -51.99 -17.08 -24.08
N ALA A 629 -50.93 -17.58 -24.74
CA ALA A 629 -50.56 -19.00 -24.67
C ALA A 629 -49.10 -19.28 -24.24
N VAL A 630 -48.33 -18.30 -23.74
CA VAL A 630 -46.90 -18.51 -23.37
C VAL A 630 -46.57 -18.03 -21.95
N LEU A 631 -47.57 -17.94 -21.07
CA LEU A 631 -47.39 -17.44 -19.69
C LEU A 631 -47.12 -18.52 -18.62
N GLU A 632 -46.89 -19.78 -19.02
CA GLU A 632 -46.67 -20.86 -18.02
C GLU A 632 -45.22 -20.98 -17.51
N ASP A 633 -44.21 -20.39 -18.16
CA ASP A 633 -42.81 -20.74 -17.86
C ASP A 633 -41.90 -19.57 -17.39
N LYS A 634 -42.45 -18.37 -17.13
CA LYS A 634 -41.63 -17.20 -16.74
C LYS A 634 -42.16 -16.35 -15.58
N ALA A 635 -42.91 -16.95 -14.65
CA ALA A 635 -43.21 -16.29 -13.38
C ALA A 635 -42.11 -16.60 -12.35
N VAL A 636 -41.08 -15.76 -12.26
CA VAL A 636 -40.15 -15.79 -11.11
C VAL A 636 -40.89 -15.20 -9.91
N TRP A 637 -41.34 -16.06 -9.00
CA TRP A 637 -42.00 -15.66 -7.76
C TRP A 637 -40.98 -15.02 -6.81
N THR A 638 -40.91 -13.69 -6.78
CA THR A 638 -40.14 -12.94 -5.79
C THR A 638 -40.93 -12.82 -4.49
N SER A 639 -40.57 -13.63 -3.50
CA SER A 639 -41.11 -13.53 -2.13
C SER A 639 -40.41 -12.39 -1.39
N VAL A 640 -41.07 -11.25 -1.21
CA VAL A 640 -40.75 -10.32 -0.11
C VAL A 640 -41.61 -10.71 1.07
N ILE A 641 -41.06 -11.49 2.00
CA ILE A 641 -41.75 -11.80 3.26
C ILE A 641 -41.63 -10.58 4.17
N TRP A 642 -42.70 -9.82 4.31
CA TRP A 642 -42.90 -8.93 5.45
C TRP A 642 -43.55 -9.75 6.57
N LEU A 643 -42.79 -10.09 7.61
CA LEU A 643 -43.34 -10.57 8.88
C LEU A 643 -43.73 -9.38 9.75
N THR A 644 -44.79 -8.66 9.40
CA THR A 644 -45.41 -7.75 10.37
C THR A 644 -46.32 -8.55 11.30
N GLN A 645 -45.93 -8.72 12.57
CA GLN A 645 -46.87 -9.19 13.59
C GLN A 645 -48.05 -8.22 13.70
N PRO A 646 -49.32 -8.68 13.74
CA PRO A 646 -50.40 -7.84 14.22
C PRO A 646 -50.33 -7.81 15.75
N HIS A 647 -50.24 -6.59 16.30
CA HIS A 647 -50.53 -6.31 17.69
C HIS A 647 -51.81 -7.01 18.14
N ARG A 648 -51.73 -7.84 19.19
CA ARG A 648 -52.90 -8.23 19.98
C ARG A 648 -53.45 -7.01 20.71
N LYS A 649 -54.58 -6.49 20.24
CA LYS A 649 -55.72 -6.01 21.05
C LYS A 649 -56.71 -7.19 21.09
N ASN A 650 -57.42 -7.58 22.14
CA ASN A 650 -57.76 -7.09 23.48
C ASN A 650 -58.26 -8.29 24.31
N VAL A 651 -58.38 -8.10 25.63
CA VAL A 651 -58.94 -8.96 26.71
C VAL A 651 -57.94 -9.85 27.41
#